data_AF-A0A7R9M1J7-F1
#
_entry.id   AF-A0A7R9M1J7-F1
#
_cell.length_a   1.000
_cell.length_b   1.000
_cell.length_c   1.000
_cell.angle_alpha   90.00
_cell.angle_beta   90.00
_cell.angle_gamma   90.00
#
_symmetry.space_group_name_H-M   'P 1'
#
loop_
_entity.id
_entity.type
_entity.pdbx_description
1 polymer ?
#
loop_
_entity_poly.entity_id
_entity_poly.type
_entity_poly.pdbx_seq_one_letter_code
_entity_poly.pdbx_strand_id
1 'polypeptide(L)'
;MPPKFGSYDYRTTDEELKSSTGTSVDTTTSSSHQHMSANYTAGETYSYKSHEIVWRNVILLSILHILAFYGWLLFVFIDELKWQTAVATFLFGLFSSSLGITAGAHRLWSHRSYKAKWPLRLLLAFANTMALQNDIYEWSRDHRVHHKFSETNADPHNANRGFFFSHMGWLLLKKHKDVREKGASVDMSDIWDDPIIRFQRRFYVPLIILIWGVIPTLVPYYVWNERLWYAFLGCVCFRYVYVLHCTWLVNSLAHLEGNRPYDRHIGPRENNSVIYFAFGEGYHNYHHTFPWDYSASEFGWKSNFNLTTLLIKFFEWCGLAYDLKKPSHNLVRGRQERTGDGSDNKLVRVGVIRDWILGVGFRKRMSLPVSLSECWDVWAVVYSMSCDPISVLLSLQWLMRNNVNKSDVISNYKGQYQWTQSVQGVILGSYFYGYTLTQFCGTFADRFGAKWMVGLGVFLPAIFNAFIPMVADIHYTLVVVLRVLIGAFHGVVFSCLFSMFAKWFPQSETNLALTGIIFSGNLGGVLTMPLVGYLCKIDLLDGWPTVFYFTSFIHIFWFISWIYFVSNKPEDSKRITVTNLALTGIIFSGNLGGVLTMPLVGYLCKIDLLDGWPTVFYFTSFIHIFWFISWIYFVSNKPEDSKRITVRELEYIMSDNKTSKNMRHQSIPWKDIFMSRAVWASIVSKICGSFGYYVLCTKMPTYLDTVFGMSIQTNSWFNSLFYATLCVSTLSAGPLSTWVNNKHWISLTRSRKNFQSFGMFSCCICILIIPMVGCDIVAVISLLLVGMFLFGAITGGEYACIPEYAPNYSGTVFGVSNTLASTTGFMGPQIVGLLLDYGEGSGVRHQWDIVWYLSAAIYGFGGIFFEMYGTAEPQTWALVNDESITKDLNKDNNNLKV
;
A
#
# COMPACT_ATOMS: atom_id res chain seq x y z
N MET A 1 42.04 -37.11 -10.87
CA MET A 1 42.03 -35.80 -11.58
C MET A 1 40.58 -35.42 -11.86
N PRO A 2 39.98 -34.43 -11.17
CA PRO A 2 38.61 -34.01 -11.44
C PRO A 2 38.56 -32.74 -12.33
N PRO A 3 37.45 -32.49 -13.06
CA PRO A 3 37.45 -31.81 -14.36
C PRO A 3 37.30 -30.28 -14.29
N LYS A 4 38.00 -29.58 -15.20
CA LYS A 4 38.01 -28.11 -15.38
C LYS A 4 36.59 -27.58 -15.72
N PHE A 5 36.02 -26.75 -14.84
CA PHE A 5 34.93 -25.83 -15.19
C PHE A 5 35.55 -24.58 -15.81
N GLY A 6 35.46 -24.47 -17.14
CA GLY A 6 35.50 -23.20 -17.86
C GLY A 6 36.67 -22.24 -17.62
N SER A 7 37.90 -22.73 -17.40
CA SER A 7 39.10 -21.90 -17.60
C SER A 7 39.76 -22.30 -18.92
N TYR A 8 39.70 -21.44 -19.94
CA TYR A 8 40.52 -21.62 -21.13
C TYR A 8 41.99 -21.36 -20.78
N ASP A 9 42.82 -22.38 -21.00
CA ASP A 9 44.28 -22.33 -20.94
C ASP A 9 44.79 -21.42 -22.06
N TYR A 10 45.55 -20.36 -21.73
CA TYR A 10 46.23 -19.49 -22.69
C TYR A 10 47.71 -19.88 -22.81
N ARG A 11 48.00 -21.14 -23.11
CA ARG A 11 49.34 -21.57 -23.52
C ARG A 11 49.24 -22.61 -24.64
N THR A 12 50.04 -22.40 -25.69
CA THR A 12 50.24 -23.17 -26.94
C THR A 12 49.15 -22.95 -28.00
N THR A 13 49.42 -22.52 -29.24
CA THR A 13 50.59 -22.69 -30.13
C THR A 13 50.80 -21.48 -31.08
N ASP A 14 52.04 -21.01 -31.19
CA ASP A 14 52.53 -19.90 -32.04
C ASP A 14 52.77 -20.27 -33.53
N GLU A 15 52.08 -21.26 -34.11
CA GLU A 15 52.49 -21.82 -35.42
C GLU A 15 51.67 -21.44 -36.66
N GLU A 16 50.59 -20.64 -36.58
CA GLU A 16 49.78 -20.30 -37.76
C GLU A 16 49.86 -18.84 -38.25
N LEU A 17 50.81 -18.04 -37.75
CA LEU A 17 51.05 -16.67 -38.24
C LEU A 17 52.41 -16.54 -38.97
N LYS A 18 52.59 -17.32 -40.03
CA LYS A 18 53.63 -17.11 -41.05
C LYS A 18 53.09 -17.35 -42.46
N SER A 19 52.21 -16.48 -42.95
CA SER A 19 52.11 -16.18 -44.39
C SER A 19 51.25 -14.94 -44.66
N SER A 20 51.88 -13.77 -44.68
CA SER A 20 51.68 -12.76 -45.75
C SER A 20 52.47 -11.49 -45.40
N THR A 21 53.65 -11.41 -45.97
CA THR A 21 54.54 -10.24 -46.01
C THR A 21 54.10 -9.25 -47.09
N GLY A 22 54.32 -7.96 -46.83
CA GLY A 22 54.33 -6.85 -47.81
C GLY A 22 53.03 -6.04 -47.80
N THR A 23 53.01 -4.74 -47.46
CA THR A 23 53.74 -3.68 -48.16
C THR A 23 53.83 -2.40 -47.28
N SER A 24 54.84 -1.60 -47.59
CA SER A 24 55.37 -0.35 -47.00
C SER A 24 54.45 0.60 -46.22
N VAL A 25 55.03 1.11 -45.13
CA VAL A 25 54.63 2.23 -44.28
C VAL A 25 54.97 3.56 -44.96
N ASP A 26 54.02 4.49 -45.01
CA ASP A 26 54.30 5.93 -45.08
C ASP A 26 53.60 6.64 -43.91
N THR A 27 54.41 7.33 -43.12
CA THR A 27 54.06 8.11 -41.95
C THR A 27 53.66 9.53 -42.32
N THR A 28 52.43 9.94 -42.00
CA THR A 28 52.13 11.34 -41.65
C THR A 28 51.03 11.40 -40.59
N THR A 29 51.38 12.02 -39.48
CA THR A 29 50.57 12.37 -38.33
C THR A 29 49.43 13.33 -38.66
N SER A 30 48.19 12.95 -38.36
CA SER A 30 47.18 13.87 -37.83
C SER A 30 46.18 13.08 -36.98
N SER A 31 46.06 13.46 -35.71
CA SER A 31 45.15 12.85 -34.74
C SER A 31 43.72 13.35 -34.98
N SER A 32 42.98 12.64 -35.83
CA SER A 32 41.52 12.74 -35.88
C SER A 32 40.91 11.46 -35.35
N HIS A 33 40.14 11.54 -34.27
CA HIS A 33 39.24 10.47 -33.84
C HIS A 33 38.21 10.21 -34.96
N GLN A 34 38.55 9.31 -35.90
CA GLN A 34 37.61 8.78 -36.87
C GLN A 34 36.66 7.81 -36.16
N HIS A 35 35.47 8.30 -35.85
CA HIS A 35 34.31 7.45 -35.63
C HIS A 35 33.98 6.76 -36.97
N MET A 36 34.25 5.46 -37.07
CA MET A 36 33.70 4.64 -38.16
C MET A 36 32.19 4.54 -37.97
N SER A 37 31.43 5.37 -38.67
CA SER A 37 30.01 5.17 -38.89
C SER A 37 29.82 4.00 -39.86
N ALA A 38 29.56 2.81 -39.35
CA ALA A 38 29.09 1.70 -40.17
C ALA A 38 27.63 2.01 -40.61
N ASN A 39 27.44 2.30 -41.89
CA ASN A 39 26.13 2.29 -42.51
C ASN A 39 25.58 0.85 -42.45
N TYR A 40 24.67 0.59 -41.51
CA TYR A 40 24.00 -0.70 -41.39
C TYR A 40 22.92 -0.84 -42.48
N THR A 41 23.21 -1.67 -43.48
CA THR A 41 22.18 -2.31 -44.30
C THR A 41 21.48 -3.38 -43.44
N ALA A 42 20.20 -3.15 -43.13
CA ALA A 42 19.33 -4.17 -42.54
C ALA A 42 19.18 -5.33 -43.54
N GLY A 43 19.70 -6.52 -43.23
CA GLY A 43 19.50 -7.66 -44.13
C GLY A 43 20.25 -8.98 -43.93
N GLU A 44 21.15 -9.16 -42.96
CA GLU A 44 21.76 -10.49 -42.74
C GLU A 44 20.95 -11.32 -41.73
N THR A 45 20.27 -12.36 -42.22
CA THR A 45 19.60 -13.36 -41.39
C THR A 45 20.63 -14.31 -40.78
N TYR A 46 20.87 -14.19 -39.47
CA TYR A 46 21.73 -15.11 -38.72
C TYR A 46 21.10 -16.52 -38.68
N SER A 47 21.63 -17.45 -39.50
CA SER A 47 21.27 -18.87 -39.47
C SER A 47 22.17 -19.63 -38.51
N TYR A 48 21.59 -20.27 -37.49
CA TYR A 48 22.34 -21.01 -36.46
C TYR A 48 22.65 -22.44 -36.94
N LYS A 49 23.94 -22.79 -37.02
CA LYS A 49 24.38 -24.13 -37.40
C LYS A 49 24.50 -25.05 -36.17
N SER A 50 24.01 -26.28 -36.26
CA SER A 50 23.94 -27.24 -35.13
C SER A 50 25.29 -27.54 -34.43
N HIS A 51 26.42 -27.45 -35.14
CA HIS A 51 27.77 -27.68 -34.60
C HIS A 51 28.32 -26.56 -33.67
N GLU A 52 27.58 -25.44 -33.55
CA GLU A 52 27.94 -24.31 -32.68
C GLU A 52 27.34 -24.45 -31.27
N ILE A 53 26.44 -25.42 -31.05
CA ILE A 53 25.75 -25.62 -29.77
C ILE A 53 26.66 -26.32 -28.75
N VAL A 54 26.72 -25.75 -27.55
CA VAL A 54 27.42 -26.31 -26.39
C VAL A 54 26.43 -27.12 -25.55
N TRP A 55 26.17 -28.37 -25.96
CA TRP A 55 25.16 -29.24 -25.34
C TRP A 55 25.32 -29.44 -23.83
N ARG A 56 26.55 -29.40 -23.30
CA ARG A 56 26.80 -29.41 -21.86
C ARG A 56 26.08 -28.25 -21.16
N ASN A 57 26.18 -27.04 -21.70
CA ASN A 57 25.55 -25.86 -21.11
C ASN A 57 24.03 -25.93 -21.25
N VAL A 58 23.54 -26.44 -22.39
CA VAL A 58 22.11 -26.70 -22.60
C VAL A 58 21.57 -27.61 -21.50
N ILE A 59 22.17 -28.79 -21.30
CA ILE A 59 21.70 -29.76 -20.30
C ILE A 59 21.77 -29.20 -18.88
N LEU A 60 22.89 -28.59 -18.49
CA LEU A 60 23.07 -28.05 -17.13
C LEU A 60 22.11 -26.89 -16.84
N LEU A 61 21.92 -25.98 -17.80
CA LEU A 61 20.96 -24.89 -17.64
C LEU A 61 19.54 -25.43 -17.62
N SER A 62 19.17 -26.40 -18.48
CA SER A 62 17.85 -27.02 -18.44
C SER A 62 17.53 -27.66 -17.08
N ILE A 63 18.46 -28.46 -16.53
CA ILE A 63 18.29 -29.07 -15.20
C ILE A 63 18.12 -27.98 -14.14
N LEU A 64 18.97 -26.95 -14.17
CA LEU A 64 18.90 -25.85 -13.21
C LEU A 64 17.56 -25.11 -13.27
N HIS A 65 17.01 -24.83 -14.46
CA HIS A 65 15.73 -24.15 -14.61
C HIS A 65 14.56 -25.03 -14.15
N ILE A 66 14.62 -26.35 -14.37
CA ILE A 66 13.64 -27.30 -13.84
C ILE A 66 13.65 -27.30 -12.31
N LEU A 67 14.85 -27.37 -11.69
CA LEU A 67 14.99 -27.32 -10.23
C LEU A 67 14.55 -25.97 -9.64
N ALA A 68 14.84 -24.87 -10.33
CA ALA A 68 14.39 -23.54 -9.92
C ALA A 68 12.88 -23.37 -10.02
N PHE A 69 12.26 -23.88 -11.08
CA PHE A 69 10.80 -23.88 -11.23
C PHE A 69 10.13 -24.73 -10.15
N TYR A 70 10.70 -25.90 -9.85
CA TYR A 70 10.23 -26.71 -8.74
C TYR A 70 10.39 -25.98 -7.40
N GLY A 71 11.54 -25.36 -7.15
CA GLY A 71 11.76 -24.50 -5.97
C GLY A 71 10.73 -23.38 -5.84
N TRP A 72 10.36 -22.73 -6.96
CA TRP A 72 9.31 -21.71 -6.99
C TRP A 72 7.92 -22.26 -6.66
N LEU A 73 7.56 -23.43 -7.19
CA LEU A 73 6.27 -24.06 -6.86
C LEU A 73 6.16 -24.37 -5.36
N LEU A 74 7.26 -24.78 -4.73
CA LEU A 74 7.31 -25.00 -3.27
C LEU A 74 7.06 -23.70 -2.49
N PHE A 75 7.57 -22.55 -2.96
CA PHE A 75 7.31 -21.24 -2.36
C PHE A 75 5.83 -20.81 -2.45
N VAL A 76 5.11 -21.24 -3.49
CA VAL A 76 3.76 -20.75 -3.79
C VAL A 76 2.67 -21.66 -3.24
N PHE A 77 2.89 -22.98 -3.22
CA PHE A 77 1.81 -23.96 -3.02
C PHE A 77 2.00 -24.88 -1.81
N ILE A 78 3.13 -24.81 -1.09
CA ILE A 78 3.42 -25.73 0.02
C ILE A 78 3.62 -24.97 1.34
N ASP A 79 2.70 -25.19 2.28
CA ASP A 79 2.69 -24.59 3.63
C ASP A 79 3.83 -25.07 4.56
N GLU A 80 4.62 -26.07 4.16
CA GLU A 80 5.74 -26.59 4.95
C GLU A 80 7.02 -25.73 4.83
N LEU A 81 7.08 -24.80 3.87
CA LEU A 81 8.24 -23.94 3.68
C LEU A 81 8.22 -22.78 4.68
N LYS A 82 9.29 -22.62 5.46
CA LYS A 82 9.36 -21.56 6.46
C LYS A 82 9.54 -20.20 5.80
N TRP A 83 8.77 -19.21 6.22
CA TRP A 83 8.83 -17.85 5.65
C TRP A 83 10.22 -17.22 5.74
N GLN A 84 11.01 -17.59 6.76
CA GLN A 84 12.41 -17.18 6.92
C GLN A 84 13.26 -17.58 5.71
N THR A 85 13.00 -18.74 5.10
CA THR A 85 13.67 -19.23 3.90
C THR A 85 13.32 -18.40 2.66
N ALA A 86 12.09 -17.89 2.57
CA ALA A 86 11.68 -16.96 1.51
C ALA A 86 12.39 -15.61 1.63
N VAL A 87 12.45 -15.07 2.84
CA VAL A 87 13.18 -13.82 3.12
C VAL A 87 14.67 -14.01 2.85
N ALA A 88 15.28 -15.10 3.30
CA ALA A 88 16.69 -15.41 3.07
C ALA A 88 17.01 -15.54 1.58
N THR A 89 16.15 -16.21 0.80
CA THR A 89 16.27 -16.33 -0.66
C THR A 89 16.31 -14.96 -1.33
N PHE A 90 15.40 -14.05 -0.96
CA PHE A 90 15.38 -12.69 -1.49
C PHE A 90 16.62 -11.89 -1.07
N LEU A 91 17.02 -11.95 0.21
CA LEU A 91 18.18 -11.21 0.73
C LEU A 91 19.50 -11.70 0.12
N PHE A 92 19.69 -13.00 -0.04
CA PHE A 92 20.86 -13.55 -0.75
C PHE A 92 20.85 -13.16 -2.23
N GLY A 93 19.67 -13.12 -2.86
CA GLY A 93 19.51 -12.61 -4.22
C GLY A 93 19.95 -11.15 -4.34
N LEU A 94 19.45 -10.29 -3.47
CA LEU A 94 19.80 -8.87 -3.38
C LEU A 94 21.30 -8.66 -3.14
N PHE A 95 21.86 -9.41 -2.19
CA PHE A 95 23.28 -9.38 -1.86
C PHE A 95 24.14 -9.75 -3.07
N SER A 96 23.81 -10.86 -3.75
CA SER A 96 24.57 -11.30 -4.93
C SER A 96 24.43 -10.37 -6.14
N SER A 97 23.24 -9.83 -6.40
CA SER A 97 22.98 -8.95 -7.55
C SER A 97 23.49 -7.51 -7.32
N SER A 98 23.03 -6.84 -6.26
CA SER A 98 23.31 -5.42 -6.04
C SER A 98 24.72 -5.13 -5.50
N LEU A 99 25.31 -6.05 -4.74
CA LEU A 99 26.70 -5.90 -4.25
C LEU A 99 27.68 -6.64 -5.15
N GLY A 100 27.42 -7.91 -5.46
CA GLY A 100 28.34 -8.75 -6.22
C GLY A 100 28.51 -8.30 -7.68
N ILE A 101 27.40 -8.22 -8.41
CA ILE A 101 27.43 -7.91 -9.84
C ILE A 101 27.54 -6.41 -10.07
N THR A 102 26.58 -5.61 -9.60
CA THR A 102 26.48 -4.20 -9.99
C THR A 102 27.48 -3.30 -9.24
N ALA A 103 27.52 -3.31 -7.90
CA ALA A 103 28.48 -2.49 -7.17
C ALA A 103 29.93 -2.96 -7.38
N GLY A 104 30.14 -4.28 -7.40
CA GLY A 104 31.44 -4.93 -7.55
C GLY A 104 31.89 -5.07 -9.01
N ALA A 105 31.54 -6.19 -9.65
CA ALA A 105 32.07 -6.58 -10.97
C ALA A 105 31.92 -5.49 -12.02
N HIS A 106 30.75 -4.84 -12.05
CA HIS A 106 30.39 -3.80 -13.01
C HIS A 106 31.02 -2.44 -12.70
N ARG A 107 30.66 -1.81 -11.58
CA ARG A 107 31.02 -0.41 -11.32
C ARG A 107 32.45 -0.25 -10.79
N LEU A 108 32.86 -1.08 -9.82
CA LEU A 108 34.19 -1.00 -9.21
C LEU A 108 35.28 -1.53 -10.17
N TRP A 109 35.14 -2.77 -10.63
CA TRP A 109 36.21 -3.43 -11.39
C TRP A 109 36.14 -3.12 -12.88
N SER A 110 35.01 -3.32 -13.56
CA SER A 110 34.97 -3.06 -15.02
C SER A 110 35.16 -1.58 -15.37
N HIS A 111 34.53 -0.67 -14.63
CA HIS A 111 34.47 0.75 -15.00
C HIS A 111 35.28 1.71 -14.10
N ARG A 112 35.81 1.22 -12.97
CA ARG A 112 36.60 2.03 -12.02
C ARG A 112 35.89 3.33 -11.64
N SER A 113 34.58 3.25 -11.41
CA SER A 113 33.74 4.42 -11.15
C SER A 113 33.85 4.95 -9.72
N TYR A 114 34.39 4.14 -8.82
CA TYR A 114 34.81 4.53 -7.47
C TYR A 114 35.99 3.64 -7.01
N LYS A 115 36.60 3.99 -5.88
CA LYS A 115 37.65 3.19 -5.23
C LYS A 115 37.13 2.62 -3.91
N ALA A 116 37.66 1.46 -3.52
CA ALA A 116 37.23 0.73 -2.33
C ALA A 116 38.42 0.26 -1.50
N LYS A 117 38.33 0.41 -0.17
CA LYS A 117 39.29 -0.19 0.77
C LYS A 117 39.19 -1.72 0.72
N TRP A 118 40.26 -2.40 1.13
CA TRP A 118 40.34 -3.87 1.03
C TRP A 118 39.16 -4.63 1.68
N PRO A 119 38.54 -4.19 2.81
CA PRO A 119 37.41 -4.92 3.40
C PRO A 119 36.18 -4.92 2.50
N LEU A 120 35.89 -3.78 1.86
CA LEU A 120 34.78 -3.66 0.92
C LEU A 120 35.07 -4.47 -0.35
N ARG A 121 36.31 -4.44 -0.87
CA ARG A 121 36.69 -5.27 -2.02
C ARG A 121 36.51 -6.76 -1.74
N LEU A 122 36.85 -7.22 -0.54
CA LEU A 122 36.65 -8.61 -0.12
C LEU A 122 35.16 -8.97 -0.01
N LEU A 123 34.35 -8.08 0.58
CA LEU A 123 32.91 -8.27 0.69
C LEU A 123 32.24 -8.35 -0.69
N LEU A 124 32.61 -7.46 -1.62
CA LEU A 124 32.08 -7.46 -2.98
C LEU A 124 32.53 -8.71 -3.75
N ALA A 125 33.74 -9.20 -3.52
CA ALA A 125 34.22 -10.45 -4.12
C ALA A 125 33.50 -11.68 -3.57
N PHE A 126 33.19 -11.70 -2.27
CA PHE A 126 32.34 -12.71 -1.66
C PHE A 126 30.93 -12.70 -2.25
N ALA A 127 30.32 -11.51 -2.36
CA ALA A 127 29.00 -11.32 -2.97
C ALA A 127 28.96 -11.74 -4.46
N ASN A 128 30.00 -11.41 -5.23
CA ASN A 128 30.13 -11.83 -6.63
C ASN A 128 30.26 -13.36 -6.76
N THR A 129 31.02 -13.99 -5.87
CA THR A 129 31.14 -15.46 -5.84
C THR A 129 29.79 -16.13 -5.55
N MET A 130 28.95 -15.53 -4.69
CA MET A 130 27.58 -15.99 -4.44
C MET A 130 26.65 -15.81 -5.65
N ALA A 131 26.98 -14.93 -6.59
CA ALA A 131 26.21 -14.70 -7.81
C ALA A 131 26.45 -15.75 -8.91
N LEU A 132 27.61 -16.44 -8.89
CA LEU A 132 28.00 -17.49 -9.85
C LEU A 132 27.98 -17.05 -11.34
N GLN A 133 28.26 -15.78 -11.64
CA GLN A 133 28.35 -15.28 -13.02
C GLN A 133 29.79 -15.19 -13.52
N ASN A 134 30.57 -16.28 -13.41
CA ASN A 134 32.02 -16.33 -13.60
C ASN A 134 32.83 -15.51 -12.57
N ASP A 135 34.15 -15.73 -12.55
CA ASP A 135 35.05 -14.97 -11.70
C ASP A 135 35.17 -13.52 -12.19
N ILE A 136 35.51 -12.61 -11.28
CA ILE A 136 35.52 -11.16 -11.54
C ILE A 136 36.39 -10.81 -12.76
N TYR A 137 37.52 -11.50 -12.95
CA TYR A 137 38.42 -11.20 -14.07
C TYR A 137 37.76 -11.49 -15.41
N GLU A 138 37.13 -12.66 -15.56
CA GLU A 138 36.45 -13.03 -16.80
C GLU A 138 35.19 -12.19 -17.05
N TRP A 139 34.39 -11.97 -16.00
CA TRP A 139 33.21 -11.11 -16.11
C TRP A 139 33.58 -9.69 -16.52
N SER A 140 34.60 -9.10 -15.88
CA SER A 140 35.02 -7.73 -16.20
C SER A 140 35.65 -7.61 -17.58
N ARG A 141 36.39 -8.62 -18.04
CA ARG A 141 36.91 -8.66 -19.42
C ARG A 141 35.77 -8.64 -20.43
N ASP A 142 34.83 -9.58 -20.31
CA ASP A 142 33.71 -9.71 -21.26
C ASP A 142 32.83 -8.46 -21.24
N HIS A 143 32.59 -7.85 -20.08
CA HIS A 143 31.85 -6.59 -19.94
C HIS A 143 32.57 -5.40 -20.61
N ARG A 144 33.90 -5.29 -20.45
CA ARG A 144 34.68 -4.24 -21.13
C ARG A 144 34.68 -4.41 -22.65
N VAL A 145 34.73 -5.65 -23.13
CA VAL A 145 34.59 -5.97 -24.57
C VAL A 145 33.23 -5.53 -25.08
N HIS A 146 32.16 -5.88 -24.35
CA HIS A 146 30.79 -5.48 -24.67
C HIS A 146 30.65 -3.95 -24.79
N HIS A 147 31.18 -3.16 -23.85
CA HIS A 147 31.14 -1.70 -23.97
C HIS A 147 31.92 -1.14 -25.17
N LYS A 148 33.06 -1.76 -25.50
CA LYS A 148 33.95 -1.26 -26.56
C LYS A 148 33.48 -1.63 -27.96
N PHE A 149 32.84 -2.79 -28.11
CA PHE A 149 32.45 -3.35 -29.41
C PHE A 149 30.97 -3.74 -29.47
N SER A 150 30.12 -3.06 -28.69
CA SER A 150 28.68 -3.31 -28.57
C SER A 150 28.01 -3.46 -29.94
N GLU A 151 27.11 -4.43 -30.06
CA GLU A 151 26.34 -4.71 -31.28
C GLU A 151 27.12 -5.19 -32.51
N THR A 152 28.39 -5.59 -32.32
CA THR A 152 29.20 -6.23 -33.37
C THR A 152 29.42 -7.72 -33.08
N ASN A 153 30.03 -8.46 -34.02
CA ASN A 153 30.41 -9.85 -33.79
C ASN A 153 31.45 -10.04 -32.65
N ALA A 154 32.13 -8.97 -32.23
CA ALA A 154 33.01 -8.97 -31.08
C ALA A 154 32.28 -8.80 -29.74
N ASP A 155 31.00 -8.43 -29.75
CA ASP A 155 30.16 -8.35 -28.55
C ASP A 155 29.75 -9.77 -28.11
N PRO A 156 30.12 -10.24 -26.90
CA PRO A 156 29.73 -11.56 -26.40
C PRO A 156 28.21 -11.76 -26.29
N HIS A 157 27.44 -10.67 -26.21
CA HIS A 157 25.98 -10.72 -26.05
C HIS A 157 25.23 -9.99 -27.17
N ASN A 158 25.87 -9.79 -28.33
CA ASN A 158 25.37 -9.04 -29.49
C ASN A 158 23.84 -9.10 -29.66
N ALA A 159 23.14 -8.00 -29.38
CA ALA A 159 21.68 -7.94 -29.41
C ALA A 159 21.12 -7.99 -30.83
N ASN A 160 21.90 -7.62 -31.85
CA ASN A 160 21.52 -7.80 -33.27
C ASN A 160 21.29 -9.26 -33.68
N ARG A 161 21.75 -10.25 -32.90
CA ARG A 161 21.47 -11.68 -33.11
C ARG A 161 20.12 -12.13 -32.55
N GLY A 162 19.36 -11.21 -31.96
CA GLY A 162 18.01 -11.39 -31.47
C GLY A 162 17.93 -11.61 -29.96
N PHE A 163 16.73 -11.35 -29.41
CA PHE A 163 16.45 -11.36 -27.97
C PHE A 163 16.94 -12.63 -27.26
N PHE A 164 16.60 -13.82 -27.78
CA PHE A 164 16.96 -15.08 -27.15
C PHE A 164 18.48 -15.25 -27.05
N PHE A 165 19.23 -14.88 -28.10
CA PHE A 165 20.69 -14.96 -28.10
C PHE A 165 21.30 -14.02 -27.05
N SER A 166 20.91 -12.75 -27.04
CA SER A 166 21.41 -11.76 -26.07
C SER A 166 21.00 -12.05 -24.62
N HIS A 167 19.84 -12.68 -24.42
CA HIS A 167 19.33 -13.00 -23.09
C HIS A 167 20.05 -14.23 -22.52
N MET A 168 19.99 -15.39 -23.17
CA MET A 168 20.62 -16.61 -22.64
C MET A 168 21.34 -17.47 -23.68
N GLY A 169 21.01 -17.30 -24.96
CA GLY A 169 21.52 -18.15 -26.04
C GLY A 169 23.02 -18.04 -26.27
N TRP A 170 23.65 -16.92 -25.89
CA TRP A 170 25.10 -16.74 -25.94
C TRP A 170 25.87 -17.74 -25.04
N LEU A 171 25.23 -18.29 -24.00
CA LEU A 171 25.78 -19.38 -23.18
C LEU A 171 25.61 -20.76 -23.83
N LEU A 172 24.65 -20.89 -24.72
CA LEU A 172 24.32 -22.16 -25.39
C LEU A 172 25.14 -22.37 -26.66
N LEU A 173 25.84 -21.33 -27.13
CA LEU A 173 26.64 -21.35 -28.34
C LEU A 173 28.12 -21.08 -28.04
N LYS A 174 28.98 -21.56 -28.92
CA LYS A 174 30.40 -21.19 -28.90
C LYS A 174 30.53 -19.68 -29.16
N LYS A 175 31.38 -19.00 -28.39
CA LYS A 175 31.71 -17.58 -28.59
C LYS A 175 32.25 -17.36 -30.01
N HIS A 176 31.83 -16.27 -30.65
CA HIS A 176 32.36 -15.87 -31.95
C HIS A 176 33.88 -15.60 -31.87
N LYS A 177 34.62 -15.82 -32.96
CA LYS A 177 36.09 -15.65 -32.98
C LYS A 177 36.50 -14.23 -32.57
N ASP A 178 35.81 -13.23 -33.09
CA ASP A 178 36.05 -11.82 -32.81
C ASP A 178 35.93 -11.46 -31.33
N VAL A 179 35.07 -12.16 -30.55
CA VAL A 179 34.97 -11.95 -29.09
C VAL A 179 36.29 -12.31 -28.40
N ARG A 180 36.96 -13.38 -28.85
CA ARG A 180 38.26 -13.82 -28.30
C ARG A 180 39.38 -12.90 -28.73
N GLU A 181 39.43 -12.55 -30.02
CA GLU A 181 40.48 -11.69 -30.59
C GLU A 181 40.42 -10.27 -30.02
N LYS A 182 39.22 -9.67 -30.00
CA LYS A 182 39.03 -8.33 -29.42
C LYS A 182 39.08 -8.35 -27.90
N GLY A 183 38.71 -9.45 -27.26
CA GLY A 183 38.89 -9.65 -25.81
C GLY A 183 40.35 -9.62 -25.36
N ALA A 184 41.27 -10.13 -26.17
CA ALA A 184 42.70 -10.02 -25.90
C ALA A 184 43.25 -8.59 -26.02
N SER A 185 42.53 -7.68 -26.71
CA SER A 185 42.93 -6.28 -26.89
C SER A 185 42.49 -5.35 -25.74
N VAL A 186 41.72 -5.86 -24.77
CA VAL A 186 41.26 -5.09 -23.61
C VAL A 186 42.30 -5.18 -22.50
N ASP A 187 42.74 -4.03 -21.99
CA ASP A 187 43.63 -3.97 -20.84
C ASP A 187 42.93 -4.51 -19.58
N MET A 188 43.59 -5.43 -18.89
CA MET A 188 43.14 -6.09 -17.66
C MET A 188 44.19 -6.03 -16.54
N SER A 189 45.26 -5.26 -16.73
CA SER A 189 46.37 -5.13 -15.76
C SER A 189 45.89 -4.72 -14.38
N ASP A 190 44.99 -3.74 -14.32
CA ASP A 190 44.40 -3.24 -13.07
C ASP A 190 43.60 -4.28 -12.29
N ILE A 191 42.90 -5.16 -12.99
CA ILE A 191 42.12 -6.24 -12.38
C ILE A 191 43.09 -7.32 -11.89
N TRP A 192 44.15 -7.58 -12.65
CA TRP A 192 45.18 -8.54 -12.27
C TRP A 192 46.02 -8.08 -11.08
N ASP A 193 46.20 -6.77 -10.92
CA ASP A 193 46.96 -6.18 -9.81
C ASP A 193 46.24 -6.31 -8.46
N ASP A 194 44.91 -6.49 -8.46
CA ASP A 194 44.14 -6.71 -7.23
C ASP A 194 44.36 -8.14 -6.66
N PRO A 195 45.01 -8.28 -5.48
CA PRO A 195 45.28 -9.59 -4.89
C PRO A 195 44.02 -10.37 -4.54
N ILE A 196 42.89 -9.69 -4.26
CA ILE A 196 41.61 -10.35 -3.92
C ILE A 196 41.05 -11.05 -5.15
N ILE A 197 41.16 -10.44 -6.33
CA ILE A 197 40.67 -11.03 -7.58
C ILE A 197 41.55 -12.23 -7.97
N ARG A 198 42.88 -12.11 -7.83
CA ARG A 198 43.79 -13.25 -8.05
C ARG A 198 43.46 -14.42 -7.12
N PHE A 199 43.15 -14.13 -5.86
CA PHE A 199 42.72 -15.14 -4.89
C PHE A 199 41.38 -15.78 -5.31
N GLN A 200 40.37 -14.96 -5.61
CA GLN A 200 39.05 -15.44 -6.03
C GLN A 200 39.16 -16.34 -7.26
N ARG A 201 39.90 -15.92 -8.29
CA ARG A 201 40.11 -16.68 -9.53
C ARG A 201 40.86 -17.99 -9.28
N ARG A 202 41.91 -17.98 -8.46
CA ARG A 202 42.69 -19.19 -8.13
C ARG A 202 41.85 -20.24 -7.41
N PHE A 203 40.96 -19.82 -6.52
CA PHE A 203 40.13 -20.70 -5.70
C PHE A 203 38.65 -20.70 -6.10
N TYR A 204 38.33 -20.27 -7.32
CA TYR A 204 36.95 -20.00 -7.72
C TYR A 204 36.04 -21.22 -7.55
N VAL A 205 36.48 -22.40 -8.00
CA VAL A 205 35.70 -23.64 -7.92
C VAL A 205 35.41 -24.06 -6.45
N PRO A 206 36.41 -24.16 -5.55
CA PRO A 206 36.13 -24.38 -4.12
C PRO A 206 35.23 -23.31 -3.50
N LEU A 207 35.45 -22.04 -3.86
CA LEU A 207 34.70 -20.91 -3.30
C LEU A 207 33.23 -20.92 -3.75
N ILE A 208 32.90 -21.28 -5.00
CA ILE A 208 31.49 -21.36 -5.42
C ILE A 208 30.75 -22.51 -4.73
N ILE A 209 31.40 -23.66 -4.52
CA ILE A 209 30.76 -24.78 -3.80
C ILE A 209 30.40 -24.32 -2.39
N LEU A 210 31.33 -23.65 -1.71
CA LEU A 210 31.13 -23.16 -0.36
C LEU A 210 30.13 -21.99 -0.28
N ILE A 211 30.36 -20.93 -1.06
CA ILE A 211 29.69 -19.62 -0.91
C ILE A 211 28.37 -19.54 -1.68
N TRP A 212 28.29 -20.14 -2.88
CA TRP A 212 27.04 -20.15 -3.65
C TRP A 212 26.12 -21.32 -3.26
N GLY A 213 26.69 -22.49 -2.93
CA GLY A 213 25.91 -23.71 -2.65
C GLY A 213 25.73 -23.98 -1.16
N VAL A 214 26.82 -24.25 -0.44
CA VAL A 214 26.79 -24.75 0.94
C VAL A 214 26.25 -23.72 1.92
N ILE A 215 26.80 -22.50 1.95
CA ILE A 215 26.39 -21.46 2.90
C ILE A 215 24.90 -21.11 2.76
N PRO A 216 24.36 -20.79 1.56
CA PRO A 216 22.94 -20.46 1.41
C PRO A 216 21.99 -21.63 1.73
N THR A 217 22.48 -22.88 1.70
CA THR A 217 21.71 -24.07 2.09
C THR A 217 21.76 -24.32 3.60
N LEU A 218 22.94 -24.21 4.21
CA LEU A 218 23.16 -24.55 5.61
C LEU A 218 22.68 -23.45 6.56
N VAL A 219 22.68 -22.19 6.16
CA VAL A 219 22.17 -21.10 7.02
C VAL A 219 20.69 -21.32 7.36
N PRO A 220 19.77 -21.53 6.39
CA PRO A 220 18.38 -21.86 6.73
C PRO A 220 18.23 -23.15 7.54
N TYR A 221 19.03 -24.16 7.23
CA TYR A 221 19.01 -25.45 7.91
C TYR A 221 19.39 -25.33 9.39
N TYR A 222 20.46 -24.63 9.74
CA TYR A 222 20.93 -24.52 11.13
C TYR A 222 20.26 -23.40 11.93
N VAL A 223 19.92 -22.27 11.31
CA VAL A 223 19.49 -21.08 12.06
C VAL A 223 18.00 -21.13 12.40
N TRP A 224 17.16 -21.65 11.51
CA TRP A 224 15.70 -21.78 11.76
C TRP A 224 15.15 -23.17 11.43
N ASN A 225 16.01 -24.18 11.39
CA ASN A 225 15.64 -25.60 11.22
C ASN A 225 14.79 -25.87 9.97
N GLU A 226 15.17 -25.27 8.83
CA GLU A 226 14.56 -25.56 7.53
C GLU A 226 15.00 -26.95 7.01
N ARG A 227 14.18 -27.63 6.21
CA ARG A 227 14.62 -28.85 5.54
C ARG A 227 15.73 -28.53 4.53
N LEU A 228 16.81 -29.30 4.57
CA LEU A 228 18.00 -29.09 3.73
C LEU A 228 17.65 -28.95 2.24
N TRP A 229 16.72 -29.76 1.75
CA TRP A 229 16.34 -29.76 0.34
C TRP A 229 15.49 -28.53 -0.06
N TYR A 230 14.66 -28.02 0.84
CA TYR A 230 13.92 -26.77 0.63
C TYR A 230 14.85 -25.56 0.60
N ALA A 231 15.81 -25.52 1.54
CA ALA A 231 16.84 -24.49 1.56
C ALA A 231 17.67 -24.49 0.27
N PHE A 232 18.07 -25.67 -0.22
CA PHE A 232 18.83 -25.79 -1.47
C PHE A 232 18.01 -25.33 -2.69
N LEU A 233 16.79 -25.85 -2.87
CA LEU A 233 15.98 -25.47 -4.04
C LEU A 233 15.61 -23.98 -4.05
N GLY A 234 15.35 -23.39 -2.89
CA GLY A 234 15.01 -21.99 -2.79
C GLY A 234 16.21 -21.06 -2.84
N CYS A 235 17.08 -21.12 -1.82
CA CYS A 235 18.20 -20.20 -1.64
C CYS A 235 19.33 -20.40 -2.66
N VAL A 236 19.44 -21.58 -3.29
CA VAL A 236 20.46 -21.85 -4.32
C VAL A 236 19.85 -21.84 -5.71
N CYS A 237 18.97 -22.80 -6.04
CA CYS A 237 18.50 -22.99 -7.42
C CYS A 237 17.59 -21.84 -7.91
N PHE A 238 16.48 -21.58 -7.21
CA PHE A 238 15.53 -20.55 -7.60
C PHE A 238 16.15 -19.15 -7.56
N ARG A 239 16.85 -18.80 -6.47
CA ARG A 239 17.60 -17.54 -6.35
C ARG A 239 18.54 -17.33 -7.54
N TYR A 240 19.35 -18.33 -7.89
CA TYR A 240 20.37 -18.19 -8.92
C TYR A 240 19.75 -17.94 -10.30
N VAL A 241 18.73 -18.72 -10.68
CA VAL A 241 18.02 -18.53 -11.96
C VAL A 241 17.33 -17.16 -12.02
N TYR A 242 16.71 -16.73 -10.93
CA TYR A 242 16.11 -15.40 -10.86
C TYR A 242 17.14 -14.29 -11.09
N VAL A 243 18.29 -14.34 -10.40
CA VAL A 243 19.37 -13.35 -10.56
C VAL A 243 19.97 -13.36 -11.97
N LEU A 244 20.10 -14.53 -12.60
CA LEU A 244 20.55 -14.67 -13.99
C LEU A 244 19.62 -13.94 -14.95
N HIS A 245 18.30 -14.21 -14.89
CA HIS A 245 17.34 -13.55 -15.77
C HIS A 245 17.29 -12.03 -15.57
N CYS A 246 17.40 -11.55 -14.33
CA CYS A 246 17.53 -10.11 -14.06
C CYS A 246 18.76 -9.49 -14.74
N THR A 247 19.89 -10.20 -14.76
CA THR A 247 21.13 -9.70 -15.38
C THR A 247 21.06 -9.78 -16.90
N TRP A 248 20.55 -10.88 -17.43
CA TRP A 248 20.37 -11.12 -18.85
C TRP A 248 19.36 -10.17 -19.52
N LEU A 249 18.41 -9.63 -18.75
CA LEU A 249 17.52 -8.56 -19.23
C LEU A 249 18.27 -7.28 -19.58
N VAL A 250 19.40 -6.99 -18.93
CA VAL A 250 20.25 -5.84 -19.27
C VAL A 250 20.85 -6.03 -20.66
N ASN A 251 21.43 -7.21 -20.92
CA ASN A 251 22.04 -7.53 -22.21
C ASN A 251 21.03 -7.55 -23.37
N SER A 252 19.78 -7.95 -23.11
CA SER A 252 18.75 -8.06 -24.15
C SER A 252 17.85 -6.83 -24.23
N LEU A 253 16.98 -6.63 -23.25
CA LEU A 253 15.91 -5.63 -23.32
C LEU A 253 16.46 -4.20 -23.30
N ALA A 254 17.57 -3.94 -22.60
CA ALA A 254 18.20 -2.62 -22.54
C ALA A 254 18.95 -2.23 -23.82
N HIS A 255 19.12 -3.15 -24.79
CA HIS A 255 19.69 -2.87 -26.11
C HIS A 255 18.64 -2.84 -27.22
N LEU A 256 17.57 -3.62 -27.07
CA LEU A 256 16.54 -3.78 -28.10
C LEU A 256 15.42 -2.74 -28.00
N GLU A 257 15.00 -2.36 -26.79
CA GLU A 257 13.80 -1.54 -26.57
C GLU A 257 14.04 -0.38 -25.60
N GLY A 258 13.61 0.83 -25.95
CA GLY A 258 13.79 2.04 -25.13
C GLY A 258 14.22 3.28 -25.93
N ASN A 259 14.57 4.34 -25.21
CA ASN A 259 14.95 5.65 -25.76
C ASN A 259 16.46 5.90 -25.67
N ARG A 260 16.99 6.86 -26.44
CA ARG A 260 18.44 7.19 -26.50
C ARG A 260 18.72 8.68 -26.29
N PRO A 261 18.40 9.22 -25.11
CA PRO A 261 18.45 10.64 -24.84
C PRO A 261 19.88 11.23 -24.80
N TYR A 262 20.93 10.42 -24.63
CA TYR A 262 22.32 10.90 -24.53
C TYR A 262 23.13 10.67 -25.80
N ASP A 263 22.97 9.50 -26.43
CA ASP A 263 23.65 9.18 -27.70
C ASP A 263 22.80 8.25 -28.57
N ARG A 264 22.29 8.77 -29.68
CA ARG A 264 21.48 8.03 -30.66
C ARG A 264 22.28 7.13 -31.60
N HIS A 265 23.61 7.26 -31.63
CA HIS A 265 24.48 6.51 -32.54
C HIS A 265 24.91 5.16 -31.97
N ILE A 266 24.66 4.91 -30.68
CA ILE A 266 24.91 3.62 -30.03
C ILE A 266 23.60 2.82 -29.89
N GLY A 267 23.72 1.50 -29.79
CA GLY A 267 22.61 0.56 -29.57
C GLY A 267 21.90 0.67 -28.21
N PRO A 268 22.62 0.78 -27.07
CA PRO A 268 22.05 0.83 -25.71
C PRO A 268 20.96 1.87 -25.51
N ARG A 269 19.94 1.51 -24.73
CA ARG A 269 18.69 2.27 -24.53
C ARG A 269 18.30 2.38 -23.07
N GLU A 270 17.63 3.46 -22.75
CA GLU A 270 16.94 3.66 -21.47
C GLU A 270 15.69 2.78 -21.42
N ASN A 271 15.65 1.81 -20.51
CA ASN A 271 14.53 0.88 -20.38
C ASN A 271 14.02 0.77 -18.93
N ASN A 272 12.77 1.17 -18.72
CA ASN A 272 12.16 1.20 -17.40
C ASN A 272 11.98 -0.18 -16.76
N SER A 273 11.65 -1.21 -17.53
CA SER A 273 11.48 -2.56 -16.99
C SER A 273 12.80 -3.09 -16.45
N VAL A 274 13.90 -2.82 -17.16
CA VAL A 274 15.26 -3.16 -16.72
C VAL A 274 15.65 -2.36 -15.47
N ILE A 275 15.25 -1.08 -15.34
CA ILE A 275 15.49 -0.29 -14.10
C ILE A 275 14.91 -1.00 -12.87
N TYR A 276 13.69 -1.55 -12.94
CA TYR A 276 13.07 -2.19 -11.78
C TYR A 276 13.57 -3.62 -11.52
N PHE A 277 13.66 -4.45 -12.57
CA PHE A 277 14.09 -5.86 -12.41
C PHE A 277 15.59 -6.02 -12.15
N ALA A 278 16.42 -5.08 -12.60
CA ALA A 278 17.87 -5.07 -12.38
C ALA A 278 18.31 -3.95 -11.42
N PHE A 279 17.44 -3.50 -10.51
CA PHE A 279 17.77 -2.59 -9.38
C PHE A 279 18.53 -1.30 -9.76
N GLY A 280 18.20 -0.71 -10.91
CA GLY A 280 18.76 0.56 -11.38
C GLY A 280 19.66 0.48 -12.61
N GLU A 281 19.88 -0.71 -13.19
CA GLU A 281 20.79 -0.89 -14.35
C GLU A 281 20.15 -0.60 -15.72
N GLY A 282 18.87 -0.22 -15.78
CA GLY A 282 18.19 0.08 -17.04
C GLY A 282 18.46 1.48 -17.61
N TYR A 283 19.32 2.30 -16.97
CA TYR A 283 19.80 3.58 -17.53
C TYR A 283 20.94 3.37 -18.54
N HIS A 284 20.69 2.52 -19.54
CA HIS A 284 21.77 1.88 -20.28
C HIS A 284 22.38 2.79 -21.36
N ASN A 285 21.60 3.71 -21.95
CA ASN A 285 22.13 4.71 -22.88
C ASN A 285 23.04 5.71 -22.15
N TYR A 286 22.63 6.16 -20.96
CA TYR A 286 23.47 6.98 -20.08
C TYR A 286 24.75 6.25 -19.72
N HIS A 287 24.61 5.00 -19.26
CA HIS A 287 25.71 4.20 -18.78
C HIS A 287 26.76 3.93 -19.85
N HIS A 288 26.37 3.60 -21.09
CA HIS A 288 27.33 3.44 -22.19
C HIS A 288 27.97 4.74 -22.64
N THR A 289 27.31 5.88 -22.41
CA THR A 289 27.87 7.21 -22.71
C THR A 289 28.85 7.69 -21.64
N PHE A 290 28.57 7.39 -20.36
CA PHE A 290 29.37 7.77 -19.20
C PHE A 290 29.69 6.55 -18.31
N PRO A 291 30.43 5.54 -18.81
CA PRO A 291 30.64 4.28 -18.10
C PRO A 291 31.32 4.44 -16.74
N TRP A 292 32.12 5.49 -16.58
CA TRP A 292 32.84 5.80 -15.34
C TRP A 292 31.99 6.45 -14.24
N ASP A 293 30.70 6.74 -14.46
CA ASP A 293 29.82 7.28 -13.41
C ASP A 293 29.48 6.19 -12.38
N TYR A 294 29.72 6.44 -11.08
CA TYR A 294 29.44 5.47 -10.02
C TYR A 294 27.96 5.14 -9.83
N SER A 295 27.09 6.07 -10.20
CA SER A 295 25.65 5.92 -10.12
C SER A 295 25.04 5.22 -11.34
N ALA A 296 25.77 5.13 -12.46
CA ALA A 296 25.29 4.60 -13.75
C ALA A 296 24.00 5.27 -14.28
N SER A 297 23.59 6.39 -13.67
CA SER A 297 22.42 7.17 -14.06
C SER A 297 22.63 8.64 -13.70
N GLU A 298 22.15 9.55 -14.56
CA GLU A 298 22.24 10.98 -14.29
C GLU A 298 21.61 11.34 -12.93
N PHE A 299 20.43 10.78 -12.68
CA PHE A 299 19.68 11.03 -11.47
C PHE A 299 20.09 10.06 -10.35
N GLY A 300 20.27 10.58 -9.13
CA GLY A 300 20.74 9.80 -7.99
C GLY A 300 19.72 8.77 -7.49
N TRP A 301 20.10 8.02 -6.44
CA TRP A 301 19.28 6.91 -5.91
C TRP A 301 17.85 7.31 -5.47
N LYS A 302 17.62 8.55 -5.02
CA LYS A 302 16.31 9.04 -4.53
C LYS A 302 15.25 9.17 -5.64
N SER A 303 15.68 9.38 -6.88
CA SER A 303 14.77 9.70 -7.99
C SER A 303 14.57 8.54 -8.97
N ASN A 304 15.43 7.50 -8.90
CA ASN A 304 15.63 6.55 -10.01
C ASN A 304 15.54 5.06 -9.65
N PHE A 305 15.15 4.70 -8.42
CA PHE A 305 15.12 3.31 -7.97
C PHE A 305 16.45 2.57 -8.23
N ASN A 306 17.57 3.17 -7.81
CA ASN A 306 18.91 2.61 -8.00
C ASN A 306 19.52 2.22 -6.66
N LEU A 307 19.24 0.99 -6.23
CA LEU A 307 19.64 0.46 -4.93
C LEU A 307 21.16 0.33 -4.80
N THR A 308 21.83 -0.05 -5.89
CA THR A 308 23.29 -0.12 -5.96
C THR A 308 23.93 1.21 -5.59
N THR A 309 23.40 2.32 -6.12
CA THR A 309 23.88 3.68 -5.81
C THR A 309 23.67 4.04 -4.34
N LEU A 310 22.55 3.62 -3.72
CA LEU A 310 22.32 3.81 -2.28
C LEU A 310 23.37 3.06 -1.45
N LEU A 311 23.65 1.80 -1.80
CA LEU A 311 24.63 0.96 -1.09
C LEU A 311 26.05 1.52 -1.22
N ILE A 312 26.46 1.98 -2.41
CA ILE A 312 27.78 2.61 -2.61
C ILE A 312 27.90 3.88 -1.75
N LYS A 313 26.84 4.70 -1.66
CA LYS A 313 26.83 5.89 -0.78
C LYS A 313 26.87 5.55 0.70
N PHE A 314 26.23 4.45 1.11
CA PHE A 314 26.33 3.96 2.47
C PHE A 314 27.78 3.58 2.81
N PHE A 315 28.48 2.88 1.90
CA PHE A 315 29.89 2.55 2.09
C PHE A 315 30.83 3.77 2.00
N GLU A 316 30.48 4.79 1.22
CA GLU A 316 31.17 6.07 1.21
C GLU A 316 31.05 6.77 2.57
N TRP A 317 29.83 6.83 3.12
CA TRP A 317 29.58 7.37 4.46
C TRP A 317 30.34 6.61 5.56
N CYS A 318 30.47 5.28 5.43
CA CYS A 318 31.30 4.46 6.30
C CYS A 318 32.81 4.62 6.05
N GLY A 319 33.23 5.41 5.05
CA GLY A 319 34.63 5.61 4.67
C GLY A 319 35.32 4.39 4.03
N LEU A 320 34.53 3.43 3.52
CA LEU A 320 35.00 2.21 2.86
C LEU A 320 35.05 2.35 1.33
N ALA A 321 34.14 3.13 0.75
CA ALA A 321 34.19 3.60 -0.63
C ALA A 321 34.65 5.07 -0.67
N TYR A 322 35.36 5.47 -1.73
CA TYR A 322 35.87 6.84 -1.90
C TYR A 322 36.14 7.14 -3.37
N ASP A 323 36.38 8.42 -3.70
CA ASP A 323 36.69 8.86 -5.07
C ASP A 323 35.58 8.48 -6.07
N LEU A 324 34.32 8.74 -5.69
CA LEU A 324 33.13 8.46 -6.49
C LEU A 324 33.07 9.43 -7.68
N LYS A 325 33.22 8.90 -8.90
CA LYS A 325 33.26 9.70 -10.13
C LYS A 325 31.86 10.03 -10.63
N LYS A 326 31.60 11.30 -10.92
CA LYS A 326 30.34 11.75 -11.54
C LYS A 326 30.60 12.83 -12.60
N PRO A 327 30.01 12.74 -13.81
CA PRO A 327 30.12 13.79 -14.81
C PRO A 327 29.41 15.06 -14.34
N SER A 328 29.91 16.22 -14.77
CA SER A 328 29.27 17.50 -14.46
C SER A 328 27.95 17.63 -15.23
N HIS A 329 26.99 18.35 -14.65
CA HIS A 329 25.69 18.57 -15.28
C HIS A 329 25.82 19.24 -16.67
N ASN A 330 26.79 20.13 -16.84
CA ASN A 330 27.07 20.78 -18.12
C ASN A 330 27.60 19.79 -19.17
N LEU A 331 28.42 18.82 -18.77
CA LEU A 331 28.92 17.78 -19.68
C LEU A 331 27.78 16.87 -20.14
N VAL A 332 26.90 16.45 -19.22
CA VAL A 332 25.74 15.62 -19.54
C VAL A 332 24.81 16.34 -20.51
N ARG A 333 24.42 17.57 -20.17
CA ARG A 333 23.54 18.40 -21.01
C ARG A 333 24.14 18.68 -22.39
N GLY A 334 25.43 19.04 -22.45
CA GLY A 334 26.11 19.27 -23.72
C GLY A 334 26.23 18.01 -24.59
N ARG A 335 26.26 16.82 -23.98
CA ARG A 335 26.19 15.54 -24.73
C ARG A 335 24.77 15.30 -25.26
N GLN A 336 23.74 15.49 -24.45
CA GLN A 336 22.33 15.36 -24.88
C GLN A 336 22.00 16.30 -26.04
N GLU A 337 22.39 17.57 -25.96
CA GLU A 337 22.13 18.56 -27.00
C GLU A 337 22.85 18.22 -28.33
N ARG A 338 24.03 17.58 -28.27
CA ARG A 338 24.83 17.26 -29.45
C ARG A 338 24.47 15.91 -30.10
N THR A 339 24.29 14.87 -29.29
CA THR A 339 24.17 13.48 -29.76
C THR A 339 22.89 12.78 -29.31
N GLY A 340 22.08 13.39 -28.44
CA GLY A 340 20.81 12.82 -28.01
C GLY A 340 19.79 12.72 -29.15
N ASP A 341 18.82 11.82 -29.00
CA ASP A 341 17.69 11.67 -29.93
C ASP A 341 16.58 12.72 -29.72
N GLY A 342 16.75 13.65 -28.78
CA GLY A 342 15.76 14.67 -28.43
C GLY A 342 14.60 14.17 -27.57
N SER A 343 14.62 12.89 -27.16
CA SER A 343 13.66 12.39 -26.18
C SER A 343 13.87 13.07 -24.83
N ASP A 344 12.77 13.52 -24.22
CA ASP A 344 12.84 14.19 -22.93
C ASP A 344 13.31 13.18 -21.87
N ASN A 345 14.34 13.57 -21.13
CA ASN A 345 14.95 12.77 -20.07
C ASN A 345 14.02 12.53 -18.87
N LYS A 346 12.77 13.03 -18.95
CA LYS A 346 11.66 12.82 -18.00
C LYS A 346 11.20 11.36 -17.88
N LEU A 347 11.92 10.42 -18.47
CA LEU A 347 11.83 9.00 -18.13
C LEU A 347 12.50 8.78 -16.78
N VAL A 348 11.81 9.18 -15.72
CA VAL A 348 11.48 8.37 -14.53
C VAL A 348 10.69 9.26 -13.57
N ARG A 349 9.39 9.37 -13.81
CA ARG A 349 8.38 9.64 -12.78
C ARG A 349 7.56 8.37 -12.57
N VAL A 350 8.09 7.43 -11.77
CA VAL A 350 7.40 6.27 -11.11
C VAL A 350 6.03 5.93 -11.73
N GLY A 351 6.04 5.54 -12.99
CA GLY A 351 4.83 5.48 -13.81
C GLY A 351 4.85 4.40 -14.86
N VAL A 352 5.90 3.58 -14.91
CA VAL A 352 6.12 2.62 -16.00
C VAL A 352 5.95 1.16 -15.56
N ILE A 353 6.02 0.86 -14.25
CA ILE A 353 5.50 -0.43 -13.73
C ILE A 353 3.99 -0.57 -14.05
N ARG A 354 3.27 0.57 -14.07
CA ARG A 354 1.87 0.72 -14.50
C ARG A 354 1.62 0.21 -15.93
N ASP A 355 2.53 0.49 -16.85
CA ASP A 355 2.30 0.32 -18.29
C ASP A 355 2.83 -1.03 -18.80
N TRP A 356 3.80 -1.62 -18.09
CA TRP A 356 4.37 -2.92 -18.47
C TRP A 356 3.52 -4.12 -18.02
N ILE A 357 2.76 -4.01 -16.92
CA ILE A 357 1.81 -5.05 -16.49
C ILE A 357 0.59 -5.12 -17.44
N LEU A 358 0.33 -4.07 -18.22
CA LEU A 358 -0.86 -3.90 -19.07
C LEU A 358 -0.55 -4.00 -20.57
N GLY A 359 0.09 -5.09 -21.01
CA GLY A 359 0.54 -5.34 -22.39
C GLY A 359 -0.34 -4.76 -23.51
N VAL A 360 0.29 -4.01 -24.41
CA VAL A 360 -0.35 -3.30 -25.54
C VAL A 360 -0.53 -4.23 -26.75
N GLY A 361 -1.72 -4.20 -27.35
CA GLY A 361 -1.94 -4.74 -28.69
C GLY A 361 -3.24 -4.24 -29.35
N PHE A 362 -3.07 -3.46 -30.42
CA PHE A 362 -3.96 -3.34 -31.59
C PHE A 362 -5.10 -2.28 -31.66
N ARG A 363 -4.85 -1.33 -32.59
CA ARG A 363 -5.71 -0.71 -33.62
C ARG A 363 -6.77 0.36 -33.30
N LYS A 364 -6.38 1.58 -33.71
CA LYS A 364 -7.10 2.56 -34.54
C LYS A 364 -8.25 2.03 -35.43
N ARG A 365 -9.27 2.91 -35.55
CA ARG A 365 -10.35 3.08 -36.57
C ARG A 365 -11.73 2.53 -36.17
N MET A 366 -12.63 3.44 -35.79
CA MET A 366 -13.78 3.87 -36.61
C MET A 366 -14.62 4.90 -35.84
N SER A 367 -14.82 6.05 -36.48
CA SER A 367 -15.74 7.13 -36.13
C SER A 367 -17.18 6.72 -36.41
N LEU A 368 -18.16 7.09 -35.56
CA LEU A 368 -19.58 7.39 -35.84
C LEU A 368 -20.33 7.76 -34.50
N PRO A 369 -21.51 8.41 -34.52
CA PRO A 369 -21.86 9.51 -33.62
C PRO A 369 -22.95 9.22 -32.57
N VAL A 370 -23.19 10.26 -31.77
CA VAL A 370 -23.88 10.42 -30.48
C VAL A 370 -25.42 10.49 -30.58
N SER A 371 -26.16 10.02 -29.55
CA SER A 371 -27.06 10.86 -28.69
C SER A 371 -28.09 10.07 -27.86
N LEU A 372 -28.54 10.71 -26.76
CA LEU A 372 -29.62 10.41 -25.78
C LEU A 372 -29.25 9.62 -24.50
N SER A 373 -28.81 10.31 -23.42
CA SER A 373 -28.90 9.72 -22.06
C SER A 373 -28.93 10.68 -20.84
N GLU A 374 -29.25 11.97 -20.96
CA GLU A 374 -29.19 12.90 -19.80
C GLU A 374 -30.40 12.86 -18.83
N CYS A 375 -31.27 11.85 -18.88
CA CYS A 375 -32.41 11.76 -17.96
C CYS A 375 -32.37 10.56 -16.98
N TRP A 376 -31.32 9.73 -17.00
CA TRP A 376 -31.29 8.48 -16.23
C TRP A 376 -30.62 8.59 -14.85
N ASP A 377 -29.72 9.54 -14.62
CA ASP A 377 -28.85 9.56 -13.43
C ASP A 377 -29.57 9.98 -12.15
N VAL A 378 -30.65 10.75 -12.24
CA VAL A 378 -31.43 11.20 -11.07
C VAL A 378 -32.41 10.12 -10.58
N TRP A 379 -32.91 9.27 -11.47
CA TRP A 379 -33.81 8.17 -11.10
C TRP A 379 -33.07 6.97 -10.50
N ALA A 380 -31.81 6.72 -10.88
CA ALA A 380 -31.00 5.63 -10.33
C ALA A 380 -30.62 5.86 -8.84
N VAL A 381 -30.43 7.12 -8.44
CA VAL A 381 -30.15 7.48 -7.03
C VAL A 381 -31.41 7.35 -6.17
N VAL A 382 -32.59 7.68 -6.69
CA VAL A 382 -33.86 7.51 -5.96
C VAL A 382 -34.30 6.05 -5.90
N TYR A 383 -34.04 5.25 -6.95
CA TYR A 383 -34.37 3.82 -6.95
C TYR A 383 -33.43 2.98 -6.07
N SER A 384 -32.19 3.46 -5.84
CA SER A 384 -31.22 2.84 -4.91
C SER A 384 -31.45 3.19 -3.43
N MET A 385 -32.44 4.03 -3.10
CA MET A 385 -32.88 4.32 -1.72
C MET A 385 -33.75 3.20 -1.10
N SER A 386 -33.78 2.01 -1.70
CA SER A 386 -34.74 0.94 -1.40
C SER A 386 -34.15 -0.29 -0.68
N CYS A 387 -32.97 -0.21 -0.08
CA CYS A 387 -32.44 -1.28 0.78
C CYS A 387 -32.35 -0.78 2.23
N ASP A 388 -33.09 -1.28 3.23
CA ASP A 388 -34.08 -2.35 3.24
C ASP A 388 -34.89 -2.34 4.56
N PRO A 389 -36.02 -1.60 4.69
CA PRO A 389 -36.99 -1.79 5.78
C PRO A 389 -37.55 -3.23 5.82
N ILE A 390 -37.49 -3.94 4.70
CA ILE A 390 -37.93 -5.32 4.55
C ILE A 390 -36.94 -6.26 5.24
N SER A 391 -35.63 -5.99 5.31
CA SER A 391 -34.67 -6.80 6.10
C SER A 391 -34.90 -6.72 7.62
N VAL A 392 -35.22 -5.53 8.14
CA VAL A 392 -35.63 -5.32 9.54
C VAL A 392 -36.95 -6.04 9.81
N LEU A 393 -37.94 -5.87 8.92
CA LEU A 393 -39.25 -6.54 9.02
C LEU A 393 -39.16 -8.05 8.84
N LEU A 394 -38.27 -8.58 7.99
CA LEU A 394 -38.03 -10.00 7.76
C LEU A 394 -37.25 -10.64 8.92
N SER A 395 -36.36 -9.89 9.57
CA SER A 395 -35.66 -10.34 10.79
C SER A 395 -36.59 -10.34 11.99
N LEU A 396 -37.45 -9.32 12.12
CA LEU A 396 -38.55 -9.30 13.10
C LEU A 396 -39.58 -10.39 12.78
N GLN A 397 -39.91 -10.64 11.51
CA GLN A 397 -40.75 -11.77 11.09
C GLN A 397 -40.09 -13.10 11.39
N TRP A 398 -38.78 -13.25 11.17
CA TRP A 398 -38.03 -14.45 11.49
C TRP A 398 -38.01 -14.68 13.01
N LEU A 399 -37.92 -13.63 13.83
CA LEU A 399 -38.08 -13.71 15.29
C LEU A 399 -39.51 -14.07 15.72
N MET A 400 -40.52 -13.45 15.09
CA MET A 400 -41.92 -13.74 15.39
C MET A 400 -42.34 -15.14 14.90
N ARG A 401 -41.67 -15.66 13.87
CA ARG A 401 -41.94 -16.97 13.25
C ARG A 401 -41.16 -18.11 13.90
N ASN A 402 -39.93 -17.84 14.34
CA ASN A 402 -39.17 -18.73 15.20
C ASN A 402 -39.39 -18.27 16.64
N ASN A 403 -40.47 -18.74 17.27
CA ASN A 403 -40.53 -18.82 18.72
C ASN A 403 -39.25 -19.53 19.16
N VAL A 404 -38.22 -18.78 19.55
CA VAL A 404 -37.01 -19.34 20.14
C VAL A 404 -37.49 -19.98 21.42
N ASN A 405 -37.75 -21.29 21.33
CA ASN A 405 -38.19 -22.08 22.44
C ASN A 405 -37.17 -21.86 23.55
N LYS A 406 -37.66 -21.35 24.69
CA LYS A 406 -36.90 -21.10 25.93
C LYS A 406 -36.16 -22.35 26.47
N SER A 407 -36.18 -23.47 25.77
CA SER A 407 -35.74 -24.79 26.24
C SER A 407 -34.37 -25.25 25.73
N ASP A 408 -33.75 -24.61 24.73
CA ASP A 408 -32.44 -25.06 24.21
C ASP A 408 -31.23 -24.23 24.69
N VAL A 409 -31.43 -23.36 25.68
CA VAL A 409 -30.49 -22.26 25.97
C VAL A 409 -30.12 -22.18 27.46
N ILE A 410 -29.90 -23.33 28.07
CA ILE A 410 -29.07 -23.43 29.29
C ILE A 410 -28.02 -24.51 29.04
N SER A 411 -27.24 -24.35 27.96
CA SER A 411 -25.96 -25.04 27.91
C SER A 411 -24.92 -24.10 28.50
N ASN A 412 -24.30 -24.54 29.59
CA ASN A 412 -23.16 -23.92 30.24
C ASN A 412 -21.99 -23.77 29.25
N TYR A 413 -22.04 -22.79 28.34
CA TYR A 413 -20.93 -22.49 27.46
C TYR A 413 -19.85 -21.76 28.27
N LYS A 414 -19.06 -22.52 29.01
CA LYS A 414 -17.83 -22.03 29.63
C LYS A 414 -16.81 -21.85 28.51
N GLY A 415 -16.65 -20.61 28.05
CA GLY A 415 -15.62 -20.27 27.07
C GLY A 415 -14.24 -20.78 27.47
N GLN A 416 -13.36 -20.98 26.48
CA GLN A 416 -12.01 -21.56 26.65
C GLN A 416 -11.20 -20.89 27.78
N TYR A 417 -11.40 -19.59 27.99
CA TYR A 417 -10.78 -18.83 29.07
C TYR A 417 -11.81 -18.34 30.09
N GLN A 418 -11.55 -18.61 31.37
CA GLN A 418 -12.42 -18.23 32.49
C GLN A 418 -11.99 -16.85 33.06
N TRP A 419 -12.20 -15.78 32.30
CA TRP A 419 -11.90 -14.39 32.76
C TRP A 419 -13.12 -13.71 33.38
N THR A 420 -12.93 -13.00 34.51
CA THR A 420 -13.98 -12.21 35.19
C THR A 420 -14.49 -11.05 34.31
N GLN A 421 -15.68 -10.50 34.61
CA GLN A 421 -16.23 -9.41 33.78
C GLN A 421 -15.39 -8.13 33.87
N SER A 422 -14.76 -7.90 35.02
CA SER A 422 -13.75 -6.86 35.22
C SER A 422 -12.54 -7.05 34.32
N VAL A 423 -11.96 -8.25 34.25
CA VAL A 423 -10.81 -8.55 33.37
C VAL A 423 -11.20 -8.39 31.90
N GLN A 424 -12.38 -8.90 31.50
CA GLN A 424 -12.90 -8.68 30.14
C GLN A 424 -13.10 -7.18 29.85
N GLY A 425 -13.59 -6.42 30.82
CA GLY A 425 -13.70 -4.95 30.75
C GLY A 425 -12.35 -4.27 30.56
N VAL A 426 -11.30 -4.72 31.25
CA VAL A 426 -9.92 -4.23 31.08
C VAL A 426 -9.38 -4.56 29.70
N ILE A 427 -9.55 -5.80 29.21
CA ILE A 427 -9.11 -6.20 27.86
C ILE A 427 -9.82 -5.39 26.78
N LEU A 428 -11.14 -5.24 26.88
CA LEU A 428 -11.93 -4.43 25.94
C LEU A 428 -11.51 -2.96 25.96
N GLY A 429 -11.37 -2.38 27.17
CA GLY A 429 -10.98 -0.99 27.35
C GLY A 429 -9.53 -0.70 26.95
N SER A 430 -8.62 -1.67 27.04
CA SER A 430 -7.18 -1.45 26.84
C SER A 430 -6.80 -0.91 25.45
N TYR A 431 -7.62 -1.18 24.43
CA TYR A 431 -7.50 -0.55 23.12
C TYR A 431 -7.49 0.99 23.21
N PHE A 432 -8.35 1.55 24.06
CA PHE A 432 -8.50 3.00 24.16
C PHE A 432 -7.34 3.68 24.91
N TYR A 433 -6.55 2.94 25.71
CA TYR A 433 -5.34 3.50 26.33
C TYR A 433 -4.32 3.96 25.29
N GLY A 434 -4.06 3.13 24.29
CA GLY A 434 -3.19 3.50 23.17
C GLY A 434 -3.84 4.52 22.25
N TYR A 435 -5.12 4.31 21.91
CA TYR A 435 -5.86 5.15 20.97
C TYR A 435 -5.90 6.61 21.40
N THR A 436 -6.25 6.90 22.66
CA THR A 436 -6.30 8.25 23.21
C THR A 436 -4.92 8.93 23.21
N LEU A 437 -3.85 8.21 23.57
CA LEU A 437 -2.50 8.77 23.62
C LEU A 437 -2.04 9.35 22.27
N THR A 438 -2.43 8.68 21.18
CA THR A 438 -1.91 8.96 19.84
C THR A 438 -2.80 9.86 18.98
N GLN A 439 -3.95 10.32 19.45
CA GLN A 439 -4.82 11.19 18.63
C GLN A 439 -4.27 12.60 18.41
N PHE A 440 -3.47 13.12 19.35
CA PHE A 440 -2.81 14.43 19.23
C PHE A 440 -1.66 14.45 18.19
N CYS A 441 -1.30 13.29 17.65
CA CYS A 441 -0.23 13.10 16.67
C CYS A 441 -0.56 13.60 15.25
N GLY A 442 -1.66 14.33 15.03
CA GLY A 442 -2.05 14.83 13.70
C GLY A 442 -0.97 15.68 13.01
N THR A 443 -0.11 16.36 13.76
CA THR A 443 1.05 17.11 13.25
C THR A 443 2.10 16.23 12.58
N PHE A 444 2.15 14.93 12.91
CA PHE A 444 3.01 13.97 12.22
C PHE A 444 2.54 13.68 10.79
N ALA A 445 1.25 13.88 10.47
CA ALA A 445 0.74 13.77 9.11
C ALA A 445 1.38 14.80 8.16
N ASP A 446 1.69 15.99 8.66
CA ASP A 446 2.30 17.06 7.87
C ASP A 446 3.82 16.85 7.68
N ARG A 447 4.48 16.15 8.61
CA ARG A 447 5.92 15.80 8.51
C ARG A 447 6.21 14.50 7.74
N PHE A 448 5.41 13.46 7.96
CA PHE A 448 5.64 12.10 7.44
C PHE A 448 4.68 11.70 6.31
N GLY A 449 3.64 12.50 6.05
CA GLY A 449 2.63 12.27 5.03
C GLY A 449 1.44 11.44 5.55
N ALA A 450 0.23 11.99 5.43
CA ALA A 450 -1.01 11.37 5.89
C ALA A 450 -1.28 9.97 5.32
N LYS A 451 -0.93 9.71 4.04
CA LYS A 451 -1.03 8.40 3.39
C LYS A 451 -0.32 7.31 4.20
N TRP A 452 0.92 7.56 4.60
CA TRP A 452 1.74 6.57 5.29
C TRP A 452 1.30 6.39 6.73
N MET A 453 0.90 7.47 7.40
CA MET A 453 0.35 7.40 8.76
C MET A 453 -0.96 6.61 8.81
N VAL A 454 -1.87 6.83 7.87
CA VAL A 454 -3.11 6.03 7.76
C VAL A 454 -2.81 4.58 7.38
N GLY A 455 -1.95 4.36 6.39
CA GLY A 455 -1.63 3.01 5.94
C GLY A 455 -0.95 2.16 7.01
N LEU A 456 0.10 2.68 7.65
CA LEU A 456 0.77 2.01 8.77
C LEU A 456 -0.14 1.89 10.00
N GLY A 457 -1.00 2.89 10.20
CA GLY A 457 -2.02 2.88 11.24
C GLY A 457 -3.02 1.74 11.10
N VAL A 458 -3.22 1.17 9.91
CA VAL A 458 -4.07 -0.03 9.70
C VAL A 458 -3.25 -1.32 9.61
N PHE A 459 -2.05 -1.26 9.01
CA PHE A 459 -1.20 -2.44 8.80
C PHE A 459 -0.60 -3.02 10.09
N LEU A 460 -0.04 -2.18 10.95
CA LEU A 460 0.61 -2.66 12.18
C LEU A 460 -0.41 -3.27 13.16
N PRO A 461 -1.61 -2.67 13.36
CA PRO A 461 -2.70 -3.32 14.09
C PRO A 461 -3.11 -4.67 13.53
N ALA A 462 -3.12 -4.85 12.20
CA ALA A 462 -3.42 -6.16 11.60
C ALA A 462 -2.39 -7.22 12.01
N ILE A 463 -1.10 -6.86 12.06
CA ILE A 463 -0.05 -7.77 12.55
C ILE A 463 -0.27 -8.12 14.03
N PHE A 464 -0.49 -7.13 14.90
CA PHE A 464 -0.71 -7.38 16.32
C PHE A 464 -1.99 -8.17 16.59
N ASN A 465 -3.05 -7.93 15.81
CA ASN A 465 -4.32 -8.65 15.91
C ASN A 465 -4.15 -10.13 15.55
N ALA A 466 -3.32 -10.46 14.56
CA ALA A 466 -2.99 -11.85 14.22
C ALA A 466 -2.26 -12.60 15.36
N PHE A 467 -1.54 -11.89 16.24
CA PHE A 467 -0.86 -12.50 17.39
C PHE A 467 -1.77 -12.70 18.61
N ILE A 468 -2.99 -12.13 18.64
CA ILE A 468 -3.88 -12.23 19.80
C ILE A 468 -4.20 -13.68 20.20
N PRO A 469 -4.57 -14.59 19.26
CA PRO A 469 -4.85 -15.98 19.64
C PRO A 469 -3.68 -16.67 20.34
N MET A 470 -2.46 -16.47 19.82
CA MET A 470 -1.24 -17.08 20.36
C MET A 470 -0.92 -16.59 21.78
N VAL A 471 -1.11 -15.30 22.08
CA VAL A 471 -0.79 -14.76 23.41
C VAL A 471 -1.90 -14.96 24.43
N ALA A 472 -3.15 -15.19 23.98
CA ALA A 472 -4.29 -15.47 24.84
C ALA A 472 -4.11 -16.79 25.62
N ASP A 473 -3.46 -17.80 25.02
CA ASP A 473 -3.10 -19.06 25.68
C ASP A 473 -2.06 -18.91 26.79
N ILE A 474 -1.26 -17.84 26.75
CA ILE A 474 -0.18 -17.60 27.72
C ILE A 474 -0.71 -16.81 28.93
N HIS A 475 -1.19 -15.59 28.71
CA HIS A 475 -1.72 -14.73 29.79
C HIS A 475 -2.50 -13.52 29.23
N TYR A 476 -3.60 -13.14 29.89
CA TYR A 476 -4.44 -12.02 29.45
C TYR A 476 -3.71 -10.65 29.42
N THR A 477 -2.66 -10.47 30.23
CA THR A 477 -1.84 -9.25 30.22
C THR A 477 -1.13 -9.04 28.88
N LEU A 478 -0.73 -10.12 28.19
CA LEU A 478 -0.13 -10.01 26.86
C LEU A 478 -1.17 -9.58 25.81
N VAL A 479 -2.41 -10.05 25.95
CA VAL A 479 -3.55 -9.56 25.14
C VAL A 479 -3.77 -8.06 25.37
N VAL A 480 -3.70 -7.61 26.62
CA VAL A 480 -3.78 -6.17 26.97
C VAL A 480 -2.66 -5.38 26.31
N VAL A 481 -1.41 -5.86 26.34
CA VAL A 481 -0.27 -5.18 25.69
C VAL A 481 -0.49 -5.06 24.18
N LEU A 482 -0.89 -6.14 23.51
CA LEU A 482 -1.18 -6.10 22.06
C LEU A 482 -2.36 -5.16 21.75
N ARG A 483 -3.42 -5.17 22.56
CA ARG A 483 -4.57 -4.26 22.41
C ARG A 483 -4.17 -2.79 22.55
N VAL A 484 -3.29 -2.46 23.51
CA VAL A 484 -2.75 -1.10 23.67
C VAL A 484 -1.97 -0.68 22.41
N LEU A 485 -1.13 -1.56 21.87
CA LEU A 485 -0.38 -1.29 20.65
C LEU A 485 -1.32 -1.09 19.44
N ILE A 486 -2.31 -1.96 19.26
CA ILE A 486 -3.37 -1.82 18.24
C ILE A 486 -4.03 -0.45 18.35
N GLY A 487 -4.40 -0.04 19.56
CA GLY A 487 -4.95 1.27 19.86
C GLY A 487 -4.06 2.42 19.42
N ALA A 488 -2.78 2.39 19.81
CA ALA A 488 -1.81 3.44 19.51
C ALA A 488 -1.60 3.65 18.01
N PHE A 489 -1.60 2.60 17.21
CA PHE A 489 -1.49 2.75 15.75
C PHE A 489 -2.82 3.13 15.09
N HIS A 490 -3.97 2.68 15.59
CA HIS A 490 -5.26 3.16 15.07
C HIS A 490 -5.55 4.63 15.43
N GLY A 491 -5.05 5.14 16.56
CA GLY A 491 -5.33 6.50 17.04
C GLY A 491 -4.85 7.61 16.10
N VAL A 492 -3.86 7.34 15.25
CA VAL A 492 -3.39 8.30 14.24
C VAL A 492 -4.28 8.36 12.99
N VAL A 493 -5.11 7.33 12.73
CA VAL A 493 -5.82 7.15 11.46
C VAL A 493 -6.83 8.26 11.20
N PHE A 494 -7.73 8.54 12.15
CA PHE A 494 -8.76 9.57 11.97
C PHE A 494 -8.15 10.96 11.81
N SER A 495 -7.23 11.37 12.68
CA SER A 495 -6.58 12.69 12.60
C SER A 495 -5.85 12.89 11.25
N CYS A 496 -5.21 11.85 10.74
CA CYS A 496 -4.52 11.90 9.45
C CYS A 496 -5.51 11.90 8.26
N LEU A 497 -6.61 11.13 8.34
CA LEU A 497 -7.67 11.16 7.33
C LEU A 497 -8.31 12.54 7.24
N PHE A 498 -8.62 13.20 8.36
CA PHE A 498 -9.14 14.57 8.37
C PHE A 498 -8.18 15.56 7.69
N SER A 499 -6.88 15.52 8.03
CA SER A 499 -5.86 16.36 7.38
C SER A 499 -5.71 16.06 5.88
N MET A 500 -5.85 14.79 5.48
CA MET A 500 -5.84 14.40 4.08
C MET A 500 -7.09 14.94 3.37
N PHE A 501 -8.28 14.75 3.92
CA PHE A 501 -9.54 15.17 3.30
C PHE A 501 -9.63 16.68 3.12
N ALA A 502 -9.17 17.47 4.09
CA ALA A 502 -9.10 18.93 3.95
C ALA A 502 -8.23 19.40 2.77
N LYS A 503 -7.27 18.59 2.32
CA LYS A 503 -6.44 18.86 1.14
C LYS A 503 -7.05 18.34 -0.15
N TRP A 504 -8.00 17.42 -0.05
CA TRP A 504 -8.58 16.68 -1.17
C TRP A 504 -9.97 17.14 -1.59
N PHE A 505 -10.74 17.73 -0.68
CA PHE A 505 -12.09 18.21 -0.92
C PHE A 505 -12.15 19.75 -0.82
N PRO A 506 -12.96 20.42 -1.67
CA PRO A 506 -13.32 21.82 -1.46
C PRO A 506 -13.94 22.04 -0.07
N GLN A 507 -13.75 23.23 0.51
CA GLN A 507 -14.24 23.53 1.86
C GLN A 507 -15.78 23.41 1.98
N SER A 508 -16.50 23.68 0.88
CA SER A 508 -17.96 23.48 0.77
C SER A 508 -18.40 22.02 0.83
N GLU A 509 -17.55 21.08 0.38
CA GLU A 509 -17.85 19.64 0.29
C GLU A 509 -17.18 18.82 1.41
N THR A 510 -16.33 19.46 2.21
CA THR A 510 -15.60 18.81 3.31
C THR A 510 -16.56 18.15 4.30
N ASN A 511 -17.69 18.78 4.63
CA ASN A 511 -18.69 18.20 5.52
C ASN A 511 -19.33 16.91 4.98
N LEU A 512 -19.54 16.82 3.66
CA LEU A 512 -20.06 15.60 3.01
C LEU A 512 -19.02 14.47 3.08
N ALA A 513 -17.77 14.80 2.80
CA ALA A 513 -16.67 13.84 2.85
C ALA A 513 -16.41 13.31 4.27
N LEU A 514 -16.53 14.18 5.28
CA LEU A 514 -16.45 13.81 6.70
C LEU A 514 -17.63 12.93 7.14
N THR A 515 -18.83 13.21 6.65
CA THR A 515 -20.01 12.35 6.88
C THR A 515 -19.80 10.95 6.28
N GLY A 516 -19.18 10.87 5.10
CA GLY A 516 -18.78 9.61 4.47
C GLY A 516 -17.80 8.77 5.32
N ILE A 517 -16.84 9.40 6.00
CA ILE A 517 -15.92 8.70 6.90
C ILE A 517 -16.68 8.07 8.08
N ILE A 518 -17.58 8.82 8.72
CA ILE A 518 -18.37 8.32 9.87
C ILE A 518 -19.29 7.18 9.43
N PHE A 519 -19.91 7.31 8.25
CA PHE A 519 -20.72 6.26 7.65
C PHE A 519 -19.91 4.97 7.43
N SER A 520 -18.69 5.07 6.87
CA SER A 520 -17.84 3.91 6.56
C SER A 520 -17.47 3.08 7.81
N GLY A 521 -17.27 3.74 8.96
CA GLY A 521 -16.98 3.06 10.23
C GLY A 521 -18.15 2.21 10.73
N ASN A 522 -19.37 2.74 10.65
CA ASN A 522 -20.57 2.00 11.05
C ASN A 522 -20.90 0.87 10.06
N LEU A 523 -20.70 1.10 8.76
CA LEU A 523 -20.92 0.08 7.72
C LEU A 523 -20.00 -1.13 7.91
N GLY A 524 -18.73 -0.91 8.31
CA GLY A 524 -17.81 -1.99 8.66
C GLY A 524 -18.35 -2.89 9.77
N GLY A 525 -19.01 -2.31 10.78
CA GLY A 525 -19.67 -3.05 11.87
C GLY A 525 -20.82 -3.94 11.38
N VAL A 526 -21.66 -3.44 10.47
CA VAL A 526 -22.75 -4.21 9.84
C VAL A 526 -22.24 -5.48 9.17
N LEU A 527 -21.07 -5.42 8.54
CA LEU A 527 -20.58 -6.52 7.72
C LEU A 527 -19.70 -7.48 8.51
N THR A 528 -18.94 -6.94 9.46
CA THR A 528 -18.00 -7.73 10.25
C THR A 528 -18.75 -8.58 11.29
N MET A 529 -19.84 -8.09 11.89
CA MET A 529 -20.52 -8.84 12.96
C MET A 529 -21.13 -10.18 12.51
N PRO A 530 -21.85 -10.28 11.38
CA PRO A 530 -22.34 -11.56 10.87
C PRO A 530 -21.20 -12.48 10.41
N LEU A 531 -20.16 -11.92 9.80
CA LEU A 531 -18.96 -12.65 9.39
C LEU A 531 -18.26 -13.29 10.60
N VAL A 532 -18.08 -12.56 11.70
CA VAL A 532 -17.53 -13.06 12.97
C VAL A 532 -18.39 -14.21 13.49
N GLY A 533 -19.72 -14.04 13.52
CA GLY A 533 -20.63 -15.08 13.99
C GLY A 533 -20.57 -16.38 13.18
N TYR A 534 -20.31 -16.26 11.87
CA TYR A 534 -20.12 -17.41 10.98
C TYR A 534 -18.73 -18.06 11.18
N LEU A 535 -17.66 -17.27 11.19
CA LEU A 535 -16.28 -17.75 11.36
C LEU A 535 -16.07 -18.47 12.70
N CYS A 536 -16.68 -17.98 13.79
CA CYS A 536 -16.63 -18.64 15.09
C CYS A 536 -17.27 -20.04 15.12
N LYS A 537 -18.08 -20.41 14.12
CA LYS A 537 -18.73 -21.73 14.04
C LYS A 537 -17.94 -22.75 13.21
N ILE A 538 -17.04 -22.29 12.33
CA ILE A 538 -16.29 -23.20 11.46
C ILE A 538 -15.21 -23.87 12.32
N ASP A 539 -15.11 -25.20 12.31
CA ASP A 539 -14.09 -25.96 13.06
C ASP A 539 -12.64 -25.78 12.54
N LEU A 540 -12.39 -24.73 11.75
CA LEU A 540 -11.06 -24.35 11.29
C LEU A 540 -10.33 -23.67 12.46
N LEU A 541 -9.11 -24.11 12.79
CA LEU A 541 -8.27 -23.51 13.84
C LEU A 541 -9.00 -23.30 15.19
N ASP A 542 -9.81 -24.26 15.66
CA ASP A 542 -10.58 -24.18 16.91
C ASP A 542 -11.65 -23.04 16.94
N GLY A 543 -12.08 -22.57 15.77
CA GLY A 543 -13.22 -21.66 15.60
C GLY A 543 -12.86 -20.19 15.80
N TRP A 544 -12.75 -19.73 17.04
CA TRP A 544 -12.61 -18.29 17.34
C TRP A 544 -11.28 -17.63 16.87
N PRO A 545 -10.12 -18.32 16.78
CA PRO A 545 -8.88 -17.73 16.24
C PRO A 545 -9.00 -17.31 14.77
N THR A 546 -9.86 -17.97 13.98
CA THR A 546 -10.04 -17.67 12.55
C THR A 546 -10.47 -16.24 12.30
N VAL A 547 -11.26 -15.66 13.20
CA VAL A 547 -11.71 -14.27 13.14
C VAL A 547 -10.52 -13.31 13.12
N PHE A 548 -9.53 -13.56 13.99
CA PHE A 548 -8.34 -12.72 14.12
C PHE A 548 -7.44 -12.84 12.89
N TYR A 549 -7.22 -14.05 12.37
CA TYR A 549 -6.40 -14.24 11.17
C TYR A 549 -7.06 -13.69 9.91
N PHE A 550 -8.36 -13.94 9.73
CA PHE A 550 -9.11 -13.49 8.55
C PHE A 550 -9.22 -11.97 8.48
N THR A 551 -9.60 -11.32 9.59
CA THR A 551 -9.66 -9.85 9.64
C THR A 551 -8.28 -9.21 9.46
N SER A 552 -7.21 -9.83 9.95
CA SER A 552 -5.84 -9.34 9.75
C SER A 552 -5.40 -9.46 8.29
N PHE A 553 -5.73 -10.55 7.61
CA PHE A 553 -5.47 -10.74 6.19
C PHE A 553 -6.15 -9.66 5.33
N ILE A 554 -7.43 -9.36 5.59
CA ILE A 554 -8.16 -8.30 4.88
C ILE A 554 -7.47 -6.95 5.03
N HIS A 555 -7.06 -6.58 6.26
CA HIS A 555 -6.40 -5.30 6.51
C HIS A 555 -5.00 -5.22 5.87
N ILE A 556 -4.24 -6.32 5.82
CA ILE A 556 -2.95 -6.37 5.13
C ILE A 556 -3.13 -6.19 3.62
N PHE A 557 -4.11 -6.89 3.02
CA PHE A 557 -4.44 -6.74 1.61
C PHE A 557 -4.94 -5.32 1.28
N TRP A 558 -5.76 -4.76 2.17
CA TRP A 558 -6.21 -3.38 2.08
C TRP A 558 -5.03 -2.40 2.13
N PHE A 559 -4.04 -2.61 3.00
CA PHE A 559 -2.84 -1.76 3.06
C PHE A 559 -2.02 -1.81 1.77
N ILE A 560 -1.85 -3.00 1.18
CA ILE A 560 -1.20 -3.15 -0.13
C ILE A 560 -1.96 -2.35 -1.20
N SER A 561 -3.29 -2.44 -1.18
CA SER A 561 -4.16 -1.65 -2.06
C SER A 561 -4.04 -0.15 -1.77
N TRP A 562 -4.01 0.26 -0.51
CA TRP A 562 -3.90 1.65 -0.04
C TRP A 562 -2.59 2.30 -0.52
N ILE A 563 -1.47 1.59 -0.41
CA ILE A 563 -0.18 2.06 -0.94
C ILE A 563 -0.27 2.27 -2.45
N TYR A 564 -1.00 1.42 -3.16
CA TYR A 564 -1.12 1.46 -4.61
C TYR A 564 -2.10 2.52 -5.13
N PHE A 565 -3.22 2.75 -4.45
CA PHE A 565 -4.31 3.60 -4.94
C PHE A 565 -4.33 5.02 -4.34
N VAL A 566 -3.86 5.21 -3.11
CA VAL A 566 -4.02 6.49 -2.40
C VAL A 566 -2.77 7.35 -2.49
N SER A 567 -2.94 8.67 -2.60
CA SER A 567 -1.85 9.67 -2.68
C SER A 567 -1.98 10.69 -1.53
N ASN A 568 -0.89 11.38 -1.18
CA ASN A 568 -0.92 12.35 -0.07
C ASN A 568 -1.68 13.63 -0.42
N LYS A 569 -1.54 14.13 -1.65
CA LYS A 569 -2.20 15.34 -2.15
C LYS A 569 -2.90 15.04 -3.49
N PRO A 570 -3.94 15.81 -3.86
CA PRO A 570 -4.56 15.68 -5.18
C PRO A 570 -3.56 15.90 -6.32
N GLU A 571 -2.64 16.85 -6.14
CA GLU A 571 -1.58 17.17 -7.10
C GLU A 571 -0.61 16.00 -7.34
N ASP A 572 -0.43 15.13 -6.33
CA ASP A 572 0.40 13.93 -6.40
C ASP A 572 -0.37 12.72 -6.99
N SER A 573 -1.69 12.85 -7.14
CA SER A 573 -2.58 11.80 -7.61
C SER A 573 -2.62 11.77 -9.13
N LYS A 574 -2.17 10.65 -9.71
CA LYS A 574 -2.20 10.43 -11.17
C LYS A 574 -3.55 9.94 -11.69
N ARG A 575 -4.59 9.81 -10.84
CA ARG A 575 -5.79 8.98 -11.12
C ARG A 575 -7.15 9.61 -10.76
N ILE A 576 -7.26 10.90 -10.41
CA ILE A 576 -8.52 11.46 -9.88
C ILE A 576 -9.02 12.69 -10.66
N THR A 577 -10.29 12.62 -11.10
CA THR A 577 -11.15 13.73 -11.56
C THR A 577 -12.12 14.12 -10.42
N VAL A 578 -12.63 15.35 -10.39
CA VAL A 578 -13.50 15.87 -9.30
C VAL A 578 -14.78 15.05 -9.10
N THR A 579 -15.39 14.51 -10.17
CA THR A 579 -16.57 13.62 -10.09
C THR A 579 -16.25 12.27 -9.43
N ASN A 580 -14.99 11.82 -9.50
CA ASN A 580 -14.55 10.61 -8.80
C ASN A 580 -14.52 10.83 -7.29
N LEU A 581 -14.50 12.05 -6.76
CA LEU A 581 -14.35 12.26 -5.32
C LEU A 581 -15.61 11.82 -4.53
N ALA A 582 -16.80 12.09 -5.08
CA ALA A 582 -18.08 11.58 -4.56
C ALA A 582 -18.21 10.06 -4.76
N LEU A 583 -17.78 9.54 -5.91
CA LEU A 583 -17.73 8.11 -6.18
C LEU A 583 -16.65 7.40 -5.35
N THR A 584 -15.58 8.09 -4.93
CA THR A 584 -14.58 7.53 -4.02
C THR A 584 -15.19 7.38 -2.63
N GLY A 585 -16.14 8.24 -2.22
CA GLY A 585 -17.00 7.98 -1.06
C GLY A 585 -17.80 6.68 -1.18
N ILE A 586 -18.24 6.33 -2.39
CA ILE A 586 -18.94 5.06 -2.70
C ILE A 586 -17.95 3.89 -2.84
N ILE A 587 -16.74 4.09 -3.36
CA ILE A 587 -15.69 3.05 -3.50
C ILE A 587 -15.00 2.77 -2.16
N PHE A 588 -14.88 3.78 -1.28
CA PHE A 588 -14.50 3.64 0.13
C PHE A 588 -15.57 2.90 0.95
N SER A 589 -16.76 2.66 0.39
CA SER A 589 -17.75 1.78 1.01
C SER A 589 -17.38 0.30 0.92
N GLY A 590 -16.40 -0.12 0.10
CA GLY A 590 -15.77 -1.46 0.07
C GLY A 590 -16.68 -2.69 -0.08
N ASN A 591 -18.00 -2.54 0.05
CA ASN A 591 -18.86 -3.61 0.54
C ASN A 591 -20.24 -3.65 -0.11
N LEU A 592 -20.54 -2.72 -1.03
CA LEU A 592 -21.76 -2.75 -1.85
C LEU A 592 -21.84 -4.05 -2.68
N GLY A 593 -20.70 -4.58 -3.13
CA GLY A 593 -20.62 -5.90 -3.76
C GLY A 593 -20.99 -7.04 -2.80
N GLY A 594 -20.67 -6.95 -1.51
CA GLY A 594 -20.96 -8.01 -0.53
C GLY A 594 -22.45 -8.20 -0.25
N VAL A 595 -23.24 -7.12 -0.24
CA VAL A 595 -24.69 -7.16 0.06
C VAL A 595 -25.47 -7.94 -0.99
N LEU A 596 -25.14 -7.79 -2.27
CA LEU A 596 -25.80 -8.53 -3.36
C LEU A 596 -25.13 -9.89 -3.62
N THR A 597 -23.80 -9.95 -3.48
CA THR A 597 -23.03 -11.14 -3.83
C THR A 597 -23.17 -12.21 -2.76
N MET A 598 -23.30 -11.91 -1.47
CA MET A 598 -23.34 -12.95 -0.42
C MET A 598 -24.63 -13.78 -0.39
N PRO A 599 -25.84 -13.20 -0.50
CA PRO A 599 -27.07 -13.97 -0.67
C PRO A 599 -27.08 -14.75 -1.99
N LEU A 600 -26.53 -14.16 -3.05
CA LEU A 600 -26.45 -14.75 -4.38
C LEU A 600 -25.44 -15.90 -4.45
N VAL A 601 -24.28 -15.79 -3.80
CA VAL A 601 -23.30 -16.87 -3.60
C VAL A 601 -23.95 -18.01 -2.81
N GLY A 602 -24.67 -17.68 -1.73
CA GLY A 602 -25.40 -18.67 -0.93
C GLY A 602 -26.49 -19.40 -1.72
N TYR A 603 -27.13 -18.73 -2.69
CA TYR A 603 -28.09 -19.34 -3.62
C TYR A 603 -27.40 -20.15 -4.72
N LEU A 604 -26.34 -19.62 -5.33
CA LEU A 604 -25.57 -20.27 -6.40
C LEU A 604 -24.90 -21.56 -5.93
N CYS A 605 -24.40 -21.60 -4.69
CA CYS A 605 -23.85 -22.81 -4.07
C CYS A 605 -24.88 -23.94 -3.87
N LYS A 606 -26.19 -23.65 -3.93
CA LYS A 606 -27.27 -24.64 -3.80
C LYS A 606 -27.78 -25.19 -5.14
N ILE A 607 -27.37 -24.60 -6.27
CA ILE A 607 -27.81 -25.06 -7.59
C ILE A 607 -26.80 -26.10 -8.09
N ASP A 608 -27.25 -27.30 -8.47
CA ASP A 608 -26.39 -28.39 -8.98
C ASP A 608 -25.76 -28.12 -10.37
N LEU A 609 -25.65 -26.85 -10.77
CA LEU A 609 -25.00 -26.44 -12.01
C LEU A 609 -23.49 -26.38 -11.77
N LEU A 610 -22.70 -27.20 -12.47
CA LEU A 610 -21.22 -27.28 -12.35
C LEU A 610 -20.74 -27.69 -10.93
N ASP A 611 -21.39 -28.65 -10.27
CA ASP A 611 -21.00 -29.14 -8.93
C ASP A 611 -21.10 -28.10 -7.78
N GLY A 612 -22.02 -27.13 -7.92
CA GLY A 612 -22.50 -26.24 -6.86
C GLY A 612 -21.61 -25.04 -6.56
N TRP A 613 -20.41 -25.26 -6.01
CA TRP A 613 -19.52 -24.18 -5.59
C TRP A 613 -18.72 -23.49 -6.72
N PRO A 614 -18.36 -24.15 -7.85
CA PRO A 614 -17.64 -23.52 -8.97
C PRO A 614 -18.45 -22.45 -9.72
N THR A 615 -19.77 -22.58 -9.78
CA THR A 615 -20.71 -21.68 -10.46
C THR A 615 -20.63 -20.25 -9.96
N VAL A 616 -20.31 -20.10 -8.66
CA VAL A 616 -20.06 -18.82 -8.00
C VAL A 616 -18.93 -18.04 -8.69
N PHE A 617 -17.84 -18.72 -9.04
CA PHE A 617 -16.66 -18.08 -9.61
C PHE A 617 -16.90 -17.60 -11.03
N TYR A 618 -17.61 -18.39 -11.85
CA TYR A 618 -17.93 -18.01 -13.23
C TYR A 618 -18.93 -16.87 -13.29
N PHE A 619 -19.98 -16.92 -12.46
CA PHE A 619 -21.04 -15.91 -12.45
C PHE A 619 -20.54 -14.56 -11.92
N THR A 620 -19.77 -14.58 -10.83
CA THR A 620 -19.15 -13.35 -10.29
C THR A 620 -18.13 -12.78 -11.27
N SER A 621 -17.33 -13.62 -11.94
CA SER A 621 -16.38 -13.15 -12.96
C SER A 621 -17.08 -12.49 -14.16
N PHE A 622 -18.22 -13.02 -14.58
CA PHE A 622 -19.02 -12.43 -15.67
C PHE A 622 -19.53 -11.01 -15.32
N ILE A 623 -20.02 -10.81 -14.10
CA ILE A 623 -20.47 -9.49 -13.62
C ILE A 623 -19.30 -8.48 -13.61
N HIS A 624 -18.11 -8.92 -13.17
CA HIS A 624 -16.93 -8.04 -13.14
C HIS A 624 -16.42 -7.69 -14.54
N ILE A 625 -16.48 -8.64 -15.48
CA ILE A 625 -16.15 -8.39 -16.90
C ILE A 625 -17.14 -7.39 -17.51
N PHE A 626 -18.44 -7.55 -17.25
CA PHE A 626 -19.48 -6.63 -17.73
C PHE A 626 -19.33 -5.21 -17.13
N TRP A 627 -19.01 -5.12 -15.83
CA TRP A 627 -18.74 -3.85 -15.17
C TRP A 627 -17.47 -3.17 -15.72
N PHE A 628 -16.42 -3.93 -15.98
CA PHE A 628 -15.18 -3.44 -16.60
C PHE A 628 -15.43 -2.90 -18.02
N ILE A 629 -16.24 -3.60 -18.83
CA ILE A 629 -16.64 -3.14 -20.16
C ILE A 629 -17.44 -1.83 -20.06
N SER A 630 -18.34 -1.72 -19.09
CA SER A 630 -19.12 -0.49 -18.82
C SER A 630 -18.21 0.66 -18.37
N TRP A 631 -17.25 0.38 -17.48
CA TRP A 631 -16.29 1.37 -16.96
C TRP A 631 -15.39 1.96 -18.05
N ILE A 632 -14.92 1.13 -18.99
CA ILE A 632 -14.19 1.60 -20.19
C ILE A 632 -15.05 2.54 -21.03
N TYR A 633 -16.36 2.29 -21.09
CA TYR A 633 -17.28 3.08 -21.91
C TYR A 633 -17.64 4.44 -21.30
N PHE A 634 -17.68 4.57 -19.96
CA PHE A 634 -18.20 5.76 -19.28
C PHE A 634 -17.13 6.71 -18.69
N VAL A 635 -15.85 6.33 -18.59
CA VAL A 635 -14.83 7.08 -17.83
C VAL A 635 -13.82 7.79 -18.73
N SER A 636 -13.49 9.06 -18.43
CA SER A 636 -12.52 9.89 -19.16
C SER A 636 -11.41 10.45 -18.25
N ASN A 637 -10.25 10.74 -18.85
CA ASN A 637 -8.99 10.94 -18.13
C ASN A 637 -8.73 12.37 -17.62
N LYS A 638 -9.43 13.38 -18.15
CA LYS A 638 -9.42 14.76 -17.65
C LYS A 638 -10.82 15.36 -17.77
N PRO A 639 -11.17 16.39 -16.98
CA PRO A 639 -12.41 17.14 -17.17
C PRO A 639 -12.49 17.69 -18.59
N GLU A 640 -11.40 18.31 -19.05
CA GLU A 640 -11.20 18.87 -20.41
C GLU A 640 -11.39 17.82 -21.53
N ASP A 641 -11.03 16.56 -21.23
CA ASP A 641 -11.05 15.42 -22.14
C ASP A 641 -12.37 14.63 -22.04
N SER A 642 -13.25 15.00 -21.09
CA SER A 642 -14.56 14.38 -20.90
C SER A 642 -15.51 14.85 -21.98
N LYS A 643 -16.04 13.90 -22.76
CA LYS A 643 -17.02 14.20 -23.82
C LYS A 643 -18.38 14.66 -23.30
N ARG A 644 -18.59 14.70 -21.97
CA ARG A 644 -19.87 15.01 -21.32
C ARG A 644 -19.81 16.18 -20.34
N ILE A 645 -18.64 16.77 -20.07
CA ILE A 645 -18.56 17.91 -19.14
C ILE A 645 -19.07 19.18 -19.83
N THR A 646 -19.81 20.01 -19.10
CA THR A 646 -20.25 21.32 -19.62
C THR A 646 -19.18 22.40 -19.40
N VAL A 647 -19.14 23.40 -20.28
CA VAL A 647 -18.15 24.50 -20.21
C VAL A 647 -18.25 25.29 -18.90
N ARG A 648 -19.46 25.49 -18.37
CA ARG A 648 -19.68 26.13 -17.05
C ARG A 648 -19.09 25.30 -15.90
N GLU A 649 -19.21 23.98 -15.96
CA GLU A 649 -18.68 23.05 -14.97
C GLU A 649 -17.15 23.01 -15.02
N LEU A 650 -16.56 23.08 -16.22
CA LEU A 650 -15.11 23.18 -16.41
C LEU A 650 -14.54 24.50 -15.86
N GLU A 651 -15.20 25.63 -16.11
CA GLU A 651 -14.78 26.95 -15.60
C GLU A 651 -14.88 27.05 -14.08
N TYR A 652 -15.93 26.48 -13.49
CA TYR A 652 -16.11 26.38 -12.04
C TYR A 652 -14.91 25.66 -11.38
N ILE A 653 -14.51 24.51 -11.92
CA ILE A 653 -13.39 23.69 -11.42
C ILE A 653 -12.04 24.44 -11.49
N MET A 654 -11.85 25.28 -12.50
CA MET A 654 -10.58 25.98 -12.71
C MET A 654 -10.41 27.27 -11.89
N SER A 655 -11.52 27.93 -11.52
CA SER A 655 -11.49 29.21 -10.82
C SER A 655 -11.06 29.12 -9.34
N ASP A 656 -11.41 28.02 -8.67
CA ASP A 656 -11.27 27.88 -7.21
C ASP A 656 -9.86 27.45 -6.74
N ASN A 657 -9.08 26.83 -7.65
CA ASN A 657 -7.72 26.36 -7.35
C ASN A 657 -6.67 27.48 -7.20
N LYS A 658 -7.00 28.73 -7.52
CA LYS A 658 -6.08 29.88 -7.39
C LYS A 658 -5.97 30.43 -5.96
N THR A 659 -6.97 30.20 -5.12
CA THR A 659 -7.10 30.81 -3.78
C THR A 659 -6.33 30.06 -2.69
N SER A 660 -6.09 28.75 -2.87
CA SER A 660 -5.45 27.86 -1.87
C SER A 660 -3.92 28.06 -1.71
N LYS A 661 -3.25 28.70 -2.67
CA LYS A 661 -1.77 28.79 -2.68
C LYS A 661 -1.15 29.72 -1.63
N ASN A 662 -1.93 30.50 -0.86
CA ASN A 662 -1.41 31.60 -0.03
C ASN A 662 -1.44 31.42 1.51
N MET A 663 -1.86 30.28 2.07
CA MET A 663 -1.85 30.12 3.54
C MET A 663 -0.44 29.76 4.08
N ARG A 664 0.25 30.74 4.69
CA ARG A 664 1.47 30.52 5.48
C ARG A 664 1.15 29.91 6.86
N HIS A 665 2.04 29.05 7.37
CA HIS A 665 2.01 28.47 8.72
C HIS A 665 1.91 29.56 9.81
N GLN A 666 0.75 29.71 10.46
CA GLN A 666 0.57 30.49 11.69
C GLN A 666 0.58 29.56 12.92
N SER A 667 1.00 30.08 14.07
CA SER A 667 1.04 29.33 15.34
C SER A 667 -0.35 29.16 15.95
N ILE A 668 -0.66 27.96 16.45
CA ILE A 668 -1.97 27.60 17.02
C ILE A 668 -2.24 28.33 18.35
N PRO A 669 -3.39 29.03 18.52
CA PRO A 669 -3.73 29.78 19.74
C PRO A 669 -4.30 28.87 20.85
N TRP A 670 -3.44 28.02 21.44
CA TRP A 670 -3.86 27.01 22.43
C TRP A 670 -4.66 27.56 23.61
N LYS A 671 -4.25 28.71 24.15
CA LYS A 671 -4.92 29.32 25.31
C LYS A 671 -6.38 29.69 25.00
N ASP A 672 -6.61 30.30 23.84
CA ASP A 672 -7.93 30.79 23.44
C ASP A 672 -8.87 29.63 23.09
N ILE A 673 -8.33 28.55 22.50
CA ILE A 673 -9.06 27.30 22.26
C ILE A 673 -9.55 26.69 23.59
N PHE A 674 -8.67 26.53 24.59
CA PHE A 674 -9.04 25.91 25.86
C PHE A 674 -9.91 26.80 26.76
N MET A 675 -9.91 28.12 26.54
CA MET A 675 -10.80 29.05 27.25
C MET A 675 -12.16 29.24 26.56
N SER A 676 -12.36 28.67 25.36
CA SER A 676 -13.61 28.81 24.61
C SER A 676 -14.73 27.94 25.18
N ARG A 677 -15.87 28.57 25.47
CA ARG A 677 -17.09 27.88 25.93
C ARG A 677 -17.68 26.97 24.85
N ALA A 678 -17.59 27.38 23.59
CA ALA A 678 -18.08 26.60 22.44
C ALA A 678 -17.34 25.26 22.32
N VAL A 679 -16.02 25.29 22.52
CA VAL A 679 -15.16 24.11 22.50
C VAL A 679 -15.54 23.15 23.61
N TRP A 680 -15.72 23.63 24.85
CA TRP A 680 -16.14 22.79 25.98
C TRP A 680 -17.55 22.23 25.83
N ALA A 681 -18.49 22.97 25.23
CA ALA A 681 -19.82 22.45 24.91
C ALA A 681 -19.76 21.23 23.99
N SER A 682 -18.96 21.30 22.92
CA SER A 682 -18.70 20.17 22.03
C SER A 682 -18.03 19.00 22.75
N ILE A 683 -16.98 19.26 23.55
CA ILE A 683 -16.24 18.21 24.27
C ILE A 683 -17.14 17.41 25.22
N VAL A 684 -17.90 18.10 26.08
CA VAL A 684 -18.75 17.44 27.10
C VAL A 684 -19.85 16.63 26.42
N SER A 685 -20.52 17.23 25.43
CA SER A 685 -21.55 16.55 24.64
C SER A 685 -20.99 15.29 23.99
N LYS A 686 -19.81 15.37 23.38
CA LYS A 686 -19.15 14.24 22.73
C LYS A 686 -18.73 13.14 23.72
N ILE A 687 -18.24 13.49 24.91
CA ILE A 687 -17.96 12.53 25.99
C ILE A 687 -19.24 11.77 26.36
N CYS A 688 -20.32 12.48 26.65
CA CYS A 688 -21.59 11.87 27.03
C CYS A 688 -22.16 10.95 25.94
N GLY A 689 -22.14 11.42 24.68
CA GLY A 689 -22.59 10.62 23.54
C GLY A 689 -21.74 9.38 23.30
N SER A 690 -20.43 9.50 23.46
CA SER A 690 -19.47 8.40 23.24
C SER A 690 -19.56 7.33 24.33
N PHE A 691 -19.85 7.70 25.57
CA PHE A 691 -20.02 6.75 26.67
C PHE A 691 -21.11 5.72 26.35
N GLY A 692 -22.32 6.18 26.04
CA GLY A 692 -23.44 5.27 25.77
C GLY A 692 -23.24 4.47 24.48
N TYR A 693 -22.65 5.09 23.44
CA TYR A 693 -22.32 4.39 22.20
C TYR A 693 -21.32 3.25 22.45
N TYR A 694 -20.21 3.50 23.16
CA TYR A 694 -19.20 2.48 23.42
C TYR A 694 -19.69 1.40 24.38
N VAL A 695 -20.48 1.74 25.40
CA VAL A 695 -21.11 0.73 26.28
C VAL A 695 -22.00 -0.20 25.46
N LEU A 696 -22.85 0.34 24.59
CA LEU A 696 -23.67 -0.45 23.68
C LEU A 696 -22.80 -1.29 22.74
N CYS A 697 -21.82 -0.72 22.04
CA CYS A 697 -21.00 -1.48 21.10
C CYS A 697 -20.17 -2.61 21.74
N THR A 698 -19.70 -2.44 22.97
CA THR A 698 -18.74 -3.37 23.60
C THR A 698 -19.36 -4.38 24.56
N LYS A 699 -20.48 -4.03 25.20
CA LYS A 699 -21.12 -4.85 26.25
C LYS A 699 -22.51 -5.34 25.84
N MET A 700 -23.05 -4.91 24.68
CA MET A 700 -24.29 -5.47 24.15
C MET A 700 -24.23 -6.98 23.87
N PRO A 701 -23.13 -7.55 23.31
CA PRO A 701 -23.04 -8.99 23.18
C PRO A 701 -23.15 -9.72 24.53
N THR A 702 -22.51 -9.19 25.58
CA THR A 702 -22.59 -9.72 26.94
C THR A 702 -24.00 -9.60 27.52
N TYR A 703 -24.72 -8.50 27.27
CA TYR A 703 -26.11 -8.36 27.72
C TYR A 703 -27.02 -9.41 27.08
N LEU A 704 -26.92 -9.60 25.76
CA LEU A 704 -27.74 -10.57 25.02
C LEU A 704 -27.46 -12.02 25.41
N ASP A 705 -26.21 -12.32 25.74
CA ASP A 705 -25.79 -13.63 26.25
C ASP A 705 -26.23 -13.82 27.72
N THR A 706 -25.88 -12.91 28.62
CA THR A 706 -26.11 -13.09 30.07
C THR A 706 -27.57 -12.92 30.51
N VAL A 707 -28.37 -12.11 29.81
CA VAL A 707 -29.78 -11.85 30.18
C VAL A 707 -30.75 -12.69 29.35
N PHE A 708 -30.45 -12.94 28.08
CA PHE A 708 -31.34 -13.66 27.16
C PHE A 708 -30.78 -15.02 26.68
N GLY A 709 -29.56 -15.39 27.05
CA GLY A 709 -28.93 -16.66 26.67
C GLY A 709 -28.51 -16.74 25.20
N MET A 710 -28.56 -15.66 24.43
CA MET A 710 -28.52 -15.79 22.97
C MET A 710 -27.22 -16.41 22.44
N SER A 711 -27.38 -17.40 21.56
CA SER A 711 -26.25 -18.01 20.85
C SER A 711 -25.41 -16.97 20.12
N ILE A 712 -24.11 -17.23 19.99
CA ILE A 712 -23.13 -16.33 19.37
C ILE A 712 -23.57 -15.87 17.98
N GLN A 713 -24.18 -16.74 17.16
CA GLN A 713 -24.66 -16.38 15.81
C GLN A 713 -25.82 -15.38 15.85
N THR A 714 -26.85 -15.66 16.65
CA THR A 714 -28.01 -14.76 16.78
C THR A 714 -27.57 -13.42 17.37
N ASN A 715 -26.69 -13.47 18.35
CA ASN A 715 -26.08 -12.31 18.99
C ASN A 715 -25.32 -11.44 17.96
N SER A 716 -24.49 -12.05 17.11
CA SER A 716 -23.79 -11.37 16.01
C SER A 716 -24.73 -10.65 15.02
N TRP A 717 -25.84 -11.27 14.63
CA TRP A 717 -26.83 -10.65 13.73
C TRP A 717 -27.51 -9.44 14.34
N PHE A 718 -27.86 -9.48 15.63
CA PHE A 718 -28.43 -8.31 16.30
C PHE A 718 -27.44 -7.17 16.46
N ASN A 719 -26.17 -7.48 16.77
CA ASN A 719 -25.13 -6.46 16.83
C ASN A 719 -24.95 -5.75 15.49
N SER A 720 -24.97 -6.49 14.38
CA SER A 720 -24.98 -5.90 13.03
C SER A 720 -26.11 -4.91 12.82
N LEU A 721 -27.30 -5.22 13.33
CA LEU A 721 -28.49 -4.40 13.14
C LEU A 721 -28.38 -3.05 13.84
N PHE A 722 -27.80 -3.00 15.05
CA PHE A 722 -27.53 -1.73 15.75
C PHE A 722 -26.64 -0.79 14.92
N TYR A 723 -25.60 -1.33 14.29
CA TYR A 723 -24.73 -0.55 13.39
C TYR A 723 -25.48 -0.10 12.12
N ALA A 724 -26.34 -0.97 11.55
CA ALA A 724 -27.08 -0.67 10.33
C ALA A 724 -28.08 0.47 10.55
N THR A 725 -28.77 0.44 11.69
CA THR A 725 -29.73 1.47 12.05
C THR A 725 -29.05 2.83 12.25
N LEU A 726 -27.87 2.86 12.87
CA LEU A 726 -27.08 4.08 12.98
C LEU A 726 -26.57 4.57 11.61
N CYS A 727 -26.19 3.67 10.70
CA CYS A 727 -25.82 4.04 9.33
C CYS A 727 -26.94 4.81 8.61
N VAL A 728 -28.16 4.26 8.64
CA VAL A 728 -29.33 4.89 7.99
C VAL A 728 -29.62 6.26 8.60
N SER A 729 -29.54 6.37 9.92
CA SER A 729 -29.76 7.65 10.59
C SER A 729 -28.72 8.70 10.25
N THR A 730 -27.44 8.34 10.30
CA THR A 730 -26.35 9.29 10.00
C THR A 730 -26.40 9.80 8.55
N LEU A 731 -26.79 8.94 7.59
CA LEU A 731 -26.98 9.32 6.19
C LEU A 731 -28.17 10.26 5.96
N SER A 732 -29.21 10.17 6.78
CA SER A 732 -30.42 11.00 6.64
C SER A 732 -30.33 12.31 7.42
N ALA A 733 -29.75 12.29 8.61
CA ALA A 733 -29.68 13.45 9.51
C ALA A 733 -28.81 14.60 8.97
N GLY A 734 -27.68 14.30 8.32
CA GLY A 734 -26.77 15.30 7.75
C GLY A 734 -27.41 16.15 6.64
N PRO A 735 -27.95 15.53 5.56
CA PRO A 735 -28.67 16.23 4.50
C PRO A 735 -29.92 16.94 5.02
N LEU A 736 -30.67 16.32 5.93
CA LEU A 736 -31.85 16.94 6.54
C LEU A 736 -31.48 18.23 7.29
N SER A 737 -30.41 18.18 8.08
CA SER A 737 -29.90 19.36 8.79
C SER A 737 -29.47 20.48 7.84
N THR A 738 -28.77 20.12 6.76
CA THR A 738 -28.35 21.07 5.72
C THR A 738 -29.56 21.70 5.01
N TRP A 739 -30.58 20.90 4.70
CA TRP A 739 -31.81 21.37 4.06
C TRP A 739 -32.59 22.35 4.95
N VAL A 740 -32.73 22.04 6.24
CA VAL A 740 -33.36 22.94 7.23
C VAL A 740 -32.61 24.28 7.30
N ASN A 741 -31.27 24.25 7.29
CA ASN A 741 -30.44 25.45 7.34
C ASN A 741 -30.54 26.29 6.06
N ASN A 742 -30.57 25.66 4.88
CA ASN A 742 -30.69 26.34 3.59
C ASN A 742 -32.05 27.01 3.39
N LYS A 743 -33.10 26.51 4.03
CA LYS A 743 -34.42 27.13 4.04
C LYS A 743 -34.50 28.34 4.99
N HIS A 744 -33.46 28.60 5.78
CA HIS A 744 -33.38 29.67 6.77
C HIS A 744 -34.56 29.69 7.76
N TRP A 745 -35.18 28.53 8.03
CA TRP A 745 -36.33 28.43 8.94
C TRP A 745 -35.96 28.74 10.40
N ILE A 746 -34.73 28.41 10.78
CA ILE A 746 -34.18 28.63 12.11
C ILE A 746 -32.73 29.09 11.97
N SER A 747 -32.21 29.77 13.00
CA SER A 747 -30.79 30.15 13.01
C SER A 747 -29.90 28.90 13.05
N LEU A 748 -28.69 29.03 12.48
CA LEU A 748 -27.74 27.93 12.40
C LEU A 748 -27.45 27.31 13.77
N THR A 749 -27.15 28.14 14.78
CA THR A 749 -26.93 27.70 16.17
C THR A 749 -28.14 26.95 16.74
N ARG A 750 -29.36 27.44 16.49
CA ARG A 750 -30.58 26.78 16.98
C ARG A 750 -30.82 25.43 16.29
N SER A 751 -30.50 25.33 15.01
CA SER A 751 -30.52 24.06 14.27
C SER A 751 -29.55 23.04 14.88
N ARG A 752 -28.27 23.42 15.06
CA ARG A 752 -27.26 22.52 15.64
C ARG A 752 -27.64 22.02 17.02
N LYS A 753 -28.15 22.91 17.88
CA LYS A 753 -28.67 22.56 19.21
C LYS A 753 -29.82 21.56 19.13
N ASN A 754 -30.84 21.84 18.31
CA ASN A 754 -32.01 20.98 18.17
C ASN A 754 -31.65 19.56 17.70
N PHE A 755 -30.79 19.43 16.68
CA PHE A 755 -30.35 18.11 16.19
C PHE A 755 -29.56 17.33 17.25
N GLN A 756 -28.67 18.00 17.99
CA GLN A 756 -27.89 17.37 19.06
C GLN A 756 -28.78 16.91 20.22
N SER A 757 -29.62 17.81 20.71
CA SER A 757 -30.53 17.57 21.82
C SER A 757 -31.55 16.47 21.48
N PHE A 758 -32.11 16.49 20.27
CA PHE A 758 -33.01 15.45 19.80
C PHE A 758 -32.34 14.07 19.81
N GLY A 759 -31.12 13.95 19.28
CA GLY A 759 -30.39 12.67 19.27
C GLY A 759 -30.06 12.14 20.67
N MET A 760 -29.74 13.01 21.62
CA MET A 760 -29.38 12.60 22.98
C MET A 760 -30.59 12.27 23.86
N PHE A 761 -31.62 13.12 23.84
CA PHE A 761 -32.81 12.91 24.69
C PHE A 761 -33.64 11.73 24.23
N SER A 762 -33.76 11.50 22.92
CA SER A 762 -34.44 10.32 22.39
C SER A 762 -33.78 9.02 22.87
N CYS A 763 -32.45 8.94 22.83
CA CYS A 763 -31.70 7.80 23.35
C CYS A 763 -31.88 7.62 24.86
N CYS A 764 -31.83 8.72 25.60
CA CYS A 764 -32.09 8.72 27.04
C CYS A 764 -33.46 8.09 27.34
N ILE A 765 -34.51 8.53 26.65
CA ILE A 765 -35.87 8.00 26.81
C ILE A 765 -35.94 6.51 26.46
N CYS A 766 -35.40 6.10 25.30
CA CYS A 766 -35.41 4.69 24.90
C CYS A 766 -34.70 3.80 25.92
N ILE A 767 -33.54 4.22 26.43
CA ILE A 767 -32.77 3.46 27.42
C ILE A 767 -33.48 3.40 28.77
N LEU A 768 -34.15 4.47 29.22
CA LEU A 768 -34.92 4.47 30.48
C LEU A 768 -36.10 3.50 30.47
N ILE A 769 -36.66 3.21 29.29
CA ILE A 769 -37.79 2.30 29.14
C ILE A 769 -37.33 0.83 29.23
N ILE A 770 -36.08 0.50 28.85
CA ILE A 770 -35.59 -0.89 28.79
C ILE A 770 -35.79 -1.67 30.11
N PRO A 771 -35.41 -1.14 31.30
CA PRO A 771 -35.67 -1.83 32.56
C PRO A 771 -37.17 -2.14 32.81
N MET A 772 -38.06 -1.28 32.32
CA MET A 772 -39.52 -1.39 32.52
C MET A 772 -40.16 -2.47 31.64
N VAL A 773 -39.54 -2.82 30.50
CA VAL A 773 -40.11 -3.74 29.50
C VAL A 773 -40.12 -5.20 29.94
N GLY A 774 -39.32 -5.59 30.94
CA GLY A 774 -39.36 -6.99 31.40
C GLY A 774 -38.39 -7.91 30.63
N CYS A 775 -38.82 -9.15 30.44
CA CYS A 775 -38.09 -10.17 29.66
C CYS A 775 -38.53 -10.25 28.19
N ASP A 776 -39.28 -9.25 27.70
CA ASP A 776 -39.68 -9.21 26.29
C ASP A 776 -38.50 -8.78 25.43
N ILE A 777 -37.83 -9.78 24.87
CA ILE A 777 -36.66 -9.61 24.00
C ILE A 777 -36.95 -8.77 22.77
N VAL A 778 -38.15 -8.87 22.19
CA VAL A 778 -38.52 -8.13 20.97
C VAL A 778 -38.66 -6.66 21.29
N ALA A 779 -39.34 -6.34 22.39
CA ALA A 779 -39.53 -4.96 22.83
C ALA A 779 -38.20 -4.30 23.25
N VAL A 780 -37.33 -5.02 23.95
CA VAL A 780 -35.98 -4.51 24.31
C VAL A 780 -35.13 -4.23 23.08
N ILE A 781 -35.05 -5.18 22.13
CA ILE A 781 -34.27 -4.98 20.91
C ILE A 781 -34.85 -3.86 20.05
N SER A 782 -36.18 -3.76 19.95
CA SER A 782 -36.84 -2.66 19.22
C SER A 782 -36.50 -1.30 19.82
N LEU A 783 -36.53 -1.15 21.15
CA LEU A 783 -36.16 0.10 21.83
C LEU A 783 -34.70 0.48 21.58
N LEU A 784 -33.80 -0.50 21.60
CA LEU A 784 -32.38 -0.27 21.32
C LEU A 784 -32.12 0.16 19.87
N LEU A 785 -32.82 -0.47 18.92
CA LEU A 785 -32.74 -0.09 17.50
C LEU A 785 -33.30 1.32 17.28
N VAL A 786 -34.48 1.61 17.81
CA VAL A 786 -35.08 2.95 17.74
C VAL A 786 -34.17 3.98 18.41
N GLY A 787 -33.60 3.66 19.56
CA GLY A 787 -32.62 4.50 20.25
C GLY A 787 -31.41 4.80 19.35
N MET A 788 -30.77 3.79 18.78
CA MET A 788 -29.64 3.98 17.86
C MET A 788 -30.00 4.73 16.58
N PHE A 789 -31.22 4.54 16.06
CA PHE A 789 -31.71 5.33 14.94
C PHE A 789 -31.78 6.80 15.32
N LEU A 790 -32.42 7.12 16.43
CA LEU A 790 -32.59 8.52 16.83
C LEU A 790 -31.26 9.16 17.24
N PHE A 791 -30.33 8.37 17.79
CA PHE A 791 -28.98 8.81 18.13
C PHE A 791 -28.24 9.44 16.95
N GLY A 792 -28.37 8.88 15.75
CA GLY A 792 -27.65 9.36 14.57
C GLY A 792 -27.97 10.81 14.18
N ALA A 793 -29.02 11.43 14.74
CA ALA A 793 -29.31 12.85 14.59
C ALA A 793 -28.17 13.78 15.05
N ILE A 794 -27.27 13.32 15.93
CA ILE A 794 -26.11 14.08 16.39
C ILE A 794 -25.15 14.51 15.27
N THR A 795 -25.19 13.86 14.09
CA THR A 795 -24.37 14.26 12.94
C THR A 795 -24.77 15.63 12.39
N GLY A 796 -26.06 15.99 12.50
CA GLY A 796 -26.56 17.33 12.22
C GLY A 796 -26.31 18.34 13.35
N GLY A 797 -25.79 17.88 14.50
CA GLY A 797 -25.55 18.66 15.71
C GLY A 797 -24.07 19.01 15.92
N GLU A 798 -23.43 18.41 16.92
CA GLU A 798 -22.06 18.73 17.35
C GLU A 798 -21.01 18.54 16.26
N TYR A 799 -21.11 17.46 15.47
CA TYR A 799 -20.15 17.16 14.39
C TYR A 799 -20.09 18.25 13.33
N ALA A 800 -21.24 18.83 12.98
CA ALA A 800 -21.32 19.91 12.01
C ALA A 800 -20.95 21.29 12.59
N CYS A 801 -20.94 21.43 13.92
CA CYS A 801 -20.76 22.70 14.61
C CYS A 801 -19.28 23.14 14.69
N ILE A 802 -18.35 22.19 14.87
CA ILE A 802 -16.89 22.48 14.95
C ILE A 802 -16.35 23.26 13.74
N PRO A 803 -16.59 22.86 12.48
CA PRO A 803 -16.10 23.61 11.33
C PRO A 803 -16.76 24.99 11.17
N GLU A 804 -17.94 25.21 11.76
CA GLU A 804 -18.66 26.49 11.68
C GLU A 804 -18.08 27.53 12.65
N TYR A 805 -17.84 27.15 13.92
CA TYR A 805 -17.30 28.10 14.90
C TYR A 805 -15.76 28.22 14.86
N ALA A 806 -15.05 27.21 14.32
CA ALA A 806 -13.59 27.20 14.25
C ALA A 806 -13.06 26.83 12.84
N PRO A 807 -13.38 27.58 11.78
CA PRO A 807 -13.12 27.18 10.39
C PRO A 807 -11.63 26.90 10.11
N ASN A 808 -10.72 27.79 10.53
CA ASN A 808 -9.28 27.66 10.27
C ASN A 808 -8.56 26.65 11.19
N TYR A 809 -9.19 26.25 12.29
CA TYR A 809 -8.61 25.33 13.29
C TYR A 809 -9.48 24.09 13.54
N SER A 810 -10.45 23.82 12.66
CA SER A 810 -11.49 22.80 12.82
C SER A 810 -10.91 21.40 13.06
N GLY A 811 -9.88 21.02 12.31
CA GLY A 811 -9.17 19.76 12.52
C GLY A 811 -8.45 19.66 13.87
N THR A 812 -7.90 20.78 14.37
CA THR A 812 -7.22 20.82 15.69
C THR A 812 -8.24 20.68 16.81
N VAL A 813 -9.33 21.43 16.75
CA VAL A 813 -10.42 21.39 17.75
C VAL A 813 -11.08 20.01 17.75
N PHE A 814 -11.40 19.45 16.57
CA PHE A 814 -11.95 18.10 16.47
C PHE A 814 -11.02 17.05 17.07
N GLY A 815 -9.71 17.12 16.80
CA GLY A 815 -8.72 16.20 17.36
C GLY A 815 -8.68 16.23 18.89
N VAL A 816 -8.67 17.42 19.50
CA VAL A 816 -8.72 17.56 20.96
C VAL A 816 -10.01 16.98 21.52
N SER A 817 -11.16 17.35 20.95
CA SER A 817 -12.47 16.89 21.41
C SER A 817 -12.64 15.38 21.29
N ASN A 818 -12.21 14.79 20.18
CA ASN A 818 -12.28 13.35 19.95
C ASN A 818 -11.36 12.57 20.89
N THR A 819 -10.21 13.13 21.24
CA THR A 819 -9.26 12.50 22.17
C THR A 819 -9.86 12.37 23.56
N LEU A 820 -10.44 13.46 24.08
CA LEU A 820 -11.11 13.48 25.37
C LEU A 820 -12.34 12.56 25.37
N ALA A 821 -13.16 12.58 24.32
CA ALA A 821 -14.32 11.70 24.20
C ALA A 821 -13.95 10.21 24.17
N SER A 822 -12.82 9.86 23.55
CA SER A 822 -12.35 8.46 23.43
C SER A 822 -11.97 7.84 24.77
N THR A 823 -11.73 8.64 25.82
CA THR A 823 -11.47 8.12 27.17
C THR A 823 -12.64 7.29 27.72
N THR A 824 -13.86 7.61 27.30
CA THR A 824 -15.06 6.85 27.67
C THR A 824 -15.03 5.41 27.16
N GLY A 825 -14.27 5.13 26.09
CA GLY A 825 -14.12 3.80 25.53
C GLY A 825 -13.39 2.80 26.43
N PHE A 826 -12.50 3.26 27.33
CA PHE A 826 -11.95 2.37 28.37
C PHE A 826 -12.74 2.43 29.67
N MET A 827 -13.30 3.59 30.04
CA MET A 827 -14.06 3.71 31.29
C MET A 827 -15.38 2.93 31.24
N GLY A 828 -16.13 2.99 30.14
CA GLY A 828 -17.44 2.35 29.99
C GLY A 828 -17.42 0.83 30.23
N PRO A 829 -16.65 0.05 29.45
CA PRO A 829 -16.58 -1.41 29.63
C PRO A 829 -16.09 -1.84 31.01
N GLN A 830 -15.23 -1.04 31.65
CA GLN A 830 -14.69 -1.31 32.99
C GLN A 830 -15.71 -1.03 34.09
N ILE A 831 -16.41 0.10 34.02
CA ILE A 831 -17.49 0.43 34.95
C ILE A 831 -18.57 -0.65 34.86
N VAL A 832 -18.98 -1.04 33.65
CA VAL A 832 -19.95 -2.13 33.46
C VAL A 832 -19.41 -3.46 33.98
N GLY A 833 -18.15 -3.79 33.70
CA GLY A 833 -17.52 -5.02 34.21
C GLY A 833 -17.50 -5.10 35.74
N LEU A 834 -17.18 -4.01 36.42
CA LEU A 834 -17.18 -3.92 37.89
C LEU A 834 -18.59 -4.04 38.47
N LEU A 835 -19.58 -3.39 37.84
CA LEU A 835 -21.00 -3.49 38.27
C LEU A 835 -21.54 -4.93 38.15
N LEU A 836 -21.13 -5.65 37.10
CA LEU A 836 -21.53 -7.04 36.88
C LEU A 836 -20.80 -8.03 37.81
N ASP A 837 -19.54 -7.77 38.19
CA ASP A 837 -18.81 -8.62 39.15
C ASP A 837 -19.22 -8.38 40.62
N TYR A 838 -19.57 -7.13 41.01
CA TYR A 838 -19.85 -6.79 42.41
C TYR A 838 -21.20 -7.30 42.94
N GLY A 839 -22.18 -7.54 42.06
CA GLY A 839 -23.56 -7.88 42.46
C GLY A 839 -23.87 -9.37 42.53
N GLU A 840 -22.96 -10.19 43.06
CA GLU A 840 -23.06 -11.67 43.20
C GLU A 840 -24.28 -12.20 44.02
N GLY A 841 -25.25 -11.36 44.38
CA GLY A 841 -26.49 -11.77 45.07
C GLY A 841 -27.80 -11.13 44.59
N SER A 842 -27.76 -10.10 43.73
CA SER A 842 -28.95 -9.32 43.33
C SER A 842 -29.59 -9.74 41.99
N GLY A 843 -29.03 -10.75 41.31
CA GLY A 843 -29.47 -11.22 40.00
C GLY A 843 -28.90 -10.37 38.85
N VAL A 844 -28.42 -11.05 37.80
CA VAL A 844 -27.74 -10.46 36.64
C VAL A 844 -28.54 -9.31 36.01
N ARG A 845 -29.87 -9.44 35.98
CA ARG A 845 -30.76 -8.44 35.40
C ARG A 845 -30.77 -7.11 36.15
N HIS A 846 -30.79 -7.14 37.48
CA HIS A 846 -30.77 -5.92 38.30
C HIS A 846 -29.48 -5.11 38.08
N GLN A 847 -28.36 -5.80 37.91
CA GLN A 847 -27.08 -5.15 37.61
C GLN A 847 -27.12 -4.41 36.26
N TRP A 848 -27.76 -5.00 35.25
CA TRP A 848 -27.96 -4.35 33.95
C TRP A 848 -28.91 -3.16 34.01
N ASP A 849 -29.93 -3.19 34.87
CA ASP A 849 -30.82 -2.03 35.06
C ASP A 849 -30.04 -0.81 35.56
N ILE A 850 -29.08 -1.00 36.48
CA ILE A 850 -28.18 0.08 36.95
C ILE A 850 -27.35 0.65 35.79
N VAL A 851 -26.85 -0.21 34.89
CA VAL A 851 -26.08 0.21 33.70
C VAL A 851 -26.95 1.06 32.76
N TRP A 852 -28.22 0.68 32.57
CA TRP A 852 -29.17 1.44 31.74
C TRP A 852 -29.50 2.81 32.34
N TYR A 853 -29.79 2.88 33.64
CA TYR A 853 -30.05 4.16 34.31
C TYR A 853 -28.84 5.11 34.27
N LEU A 854 -27.63 4.58 34.50
CA LEU A 854 -26.40 5.35 34.40
C LEU A 854 -26.20 5.92 32.99
N SER A 855 -26.40 5.09 31.97
CA SER A 855 -26.24 5.49 30.56
C SER A 855 -27.25 6.57 30.17
N ALA A 856 -28.51 6.43 30.60
CA ALA A 856 -29.54 7.44 30.37
C ALA A 856 -29.22 8.78 31.04
N ALA A 857 -28.76 8.77 32.30
CA ALA A 857 -28.37 9.98 33.01
C ALA A 857 -27.25 10.75 32.29
N ILE A 858 -26.25 10.03 31.77
CA ILE A 858 -25.14 10.61 31.01
C ILE A 858 -25.62 11.22 29.69
N TYR A 859 -26.51 10.55 28.95
CA TYR A 859 -27.10 11.10 27.72
C TYR A 859 -27.92 12.37 27.99
N GLY A 860 -28.76 12.34 29.02
CA GLY A 860 -29.57 13.50 29.43
C GLY A 860 -28.70 14.71 29.78
N PHE A 861 -27.64 14.49 30.57
CA PHE A 861 -26.69 15.55 30.92
C PHE A 861 -26.00 16.14 29.69
N GLY A 862 -25.52 15.31 28.77
CA GLY A 862 -24.86 15.77 27.53
C GLY A 862 -25.76 16.64 26.66
N GLY A 863 -27.04 16.24 26.52
CA GLY A 863 -28.04 17.00 25.77
C GLY A 863 -28.31 18.37 26.39
N ILE A 864 -28.55 18.41 27.70
CA ILE A 864 -28.78 19.67 28.44
C ILE A 864 -27.57 20.60 28.32
N PHE A 865 -26.36 20.08 28.50
CA PHE A 865 -25.14 20.88 28.49
C PHE A 865 -24.90 21.53 27.12
N PHE A 866 -25.11 20.77 26.03
CA PHE A 866 -24.97 21.31 24.67
C PHE A 866 -26.07 22.33 24.33
N GLU A 867 -27.30 22.10 24.78
CA GLU A 867 -28.41 23.05 24.62
C GLU A 867 -28.10 24.39 25.29
N MET A 868 -27.46 24.37 26.46
CA MET A 868 -27.08 25.59 27.18
C MET A 868 -25.92 26.33 26.50
N TYR A 869 -24.85 25.63 26.13
CA TYR A 869 -23.57 26.27 25.81
C TYR A 869 -23.08 26.14 24.35
N GLY A 870 -23.72 25.28 23.54
CA GLY A 870 -23.33 25.09 22.14
C GLY A 870 -23.54 26.36 21.29
N THR A 871 -22.66 26.60 20.32
CA THR A 871 -22.82 27.69 19.34
C THR A 871 -22.14 27.35 18.02
N ALA A 872 -22.78 27.73 16.91
CA ALA A 872 -22.22 27.62 15.57
C ALA A 872 -21.59 28.93 15.07
N GLU A 873 -21.55 29.97 15.91
CA GLU A 873 -21.01 31.27 15.53
C GLU A 873 -19.47 31.27 15.51
N PRO A 874 -18.83 31.80 14.45
CA PRO A 874 -17.38 31.91 14.35
C PRO A 874 -16.75 32.58 15.57
N GLN A 875 -15.76 31.92 16.18
CA GLN A 875 -15.02 32.47 17.31
C GLN A 875 -13.93 33.44 16.83
N THR A 876 -13.68 34.50 17.59
CA THR A 876 -12.74 35.58 17.22
C THR A 876 -11.31 35.08 16.99
N TRP A 877 -10.85 34.13 17.80
CA TRP A 877 -9.53 33.51 17.67
C TRP A 877 -9.42 32.57 16.47
N ALA A 878 -10.53 32.20 15.84
CA ALA A 878 -10.55 31.27 14.72
C ALA A 878 -10.48 31.94 13.34
N LEU A 879 -10.52 33.28 13.28
CA LEU A 879 -10.45 34.06 12.05
C LEU A 879 -9.03 34.63 11.85
N VAL A 880 -8.57 34.75 10.61
CA VAL A 880 -7.24 35.32 10.31
C VAL A 880 -7.30 36.84 10.47
N ASN A 881 -6.40 37.42 11.27
CA ASN A 881 -6.17 38.87 11.30
C ASN A 881 -5.43 39.29 10.03
N ASP A 882 -6.16 39.87 9.08
CA ASP A 882 -5.66 40.23 7.76
C ASP A 882 -5.00 41.64 7.73
N GLU A 883 -4.11 41.93 8.70
CA GLU A 883 -3.38 43.22 8.72
C GLU A 883 -2.32 43.33 7.59
N SER A 884 -1.91 42.21 6.99
CA SER A 884 -0.95 42.20 5.87
C SER A 884 -1.57 42.68 4.56
N ILE A 885 -2.83 42.34 4.28
CA ILE A 885 -3.52 42.78 3.05
C ILE A 885 -3.76 44.30 3.09
N THR A 886 -4.01 44.87 4.27
CA THR A 886 -4.15 46.33 4.43
C THR A 886 -2.83 47.07 4.19
N LYS A 887 -1.68 46.46 4.51
CA LYS A 887 -0.35 47.05 4.24
C LYS A 887 0.05 46.96 2.77
N ASP A 888 -0.28 45.86 2.09
CA ASP A 888 0.04 45.71 0.66
C ASP A 888 -0.88 46.60 -0.21
N LEU A 889 -2.16 46.74 0.13
CA LEU A 889 -3.07 47.71 -0.52
C LEU A 889 -2.62 49.17 -0.32
N ASN A 890 -2.04 49.49 0.84
CA ASN A 890 -1.49 50.84 1.09
C ASN A 890 -0.14 51.08 0.38
N LYS A 891 0.63 50.04 0.10
CA LYS A 891 1.86 50.13 -0.71
C LYS A 891 1.54 50.36 -2.20
N ASP A 892 0.54 49.66 -2.72
CA ASP A 892 0.14 49.81 -4.12
C ASP A 892 -0.55 51.16 -4.39
N ASN A 893 -1.28 51.70 -3.40
CA ASN A 893 -1.84 53.07 -3.50
C ASN A 893 -0.79 54.19 -3.44
N ASN A 894 0.38 53.96 -2.84
CA ASN A 894 1.47 54.93 -2.84
C ASN A 894 2.32 54.90 -4.13
N ASN A 895 2.33 53.77 -4.84
CA ASN A 895 3.00 53.67 -6.14
C ASN A 895 2.19 54.22 -7.32
N LEU A 896 0.91 54.57 -7.10
CA LEU A 896 0.04 55.25 -8.07
C LEU A 896 0.01 56.78 -7.89
N LYS A 897 0.85 57.33 -7.00
CA LYS A 897 1.06 58.77 -6.81
C LYS A 897 2.55 59.13 -6.86
N VAL A 898 3.21 58.85 -7.98
CA VAL A 898 4.44 59.54 -8.43
C VAL A 898 4.37 59.71 -9.94
#